data_AF-A0A1J3EKS0-F1
#
_entry.id   AF-A0A1J3EKS0-F1
#
_cell.length_a   1.000
_cell.length_b   1.000
_cell.length_c   1.000
_cell.angle_alpha   90.00
_cell.angle_beta   90.00
_cell.angle_gamma   90.00
#
_symmetry.space_group_name_H-M   'P 1'
#
loop_
_entity.id
_entity.type
_entity.pdbx_description
1 polymer ?
#
loop_
_entity_poly.entity_id
_entity_poly.type
_entity_poly.pdbx_seq_one_letter_code
_entity_poly.pdbx_strand_id
1 'polypeptide(L)'
;MLELVLLCVLLVSAPCFSLSQYRGTELESPVRLSSDVDSGNSGYLTCQDLDGVGSLNTTCTLNSNLRFDSDVYVNGTGNLNILAHVLVDCPIEGCMITFNVSGNIHVGESARIVAGSVVLSAINLTMDSNSSIYTTALAGPPPSQTSGTPVGTDGAGGGHGGRGASCVKSNTSTYWGGDVYAWSSLQEPWSYGSEGGVKASATNIRGKGGGRVKLILKDTIQLNGSVSADGGDSGEEGGGGSGGSICFRAVKLKGYGRISASGGKGWGGGGGGRISLDCYSIQEDVRVLVHGGASIGCPQNAGAAGTYFNAELVSLRVGNDNMTTETETPLLDFPTRPLWSNIYVDNHAKVLVPLLWTRMQVRGQISLYRGSSIVFGLSKFPISEFELVAEELLMSNSVIKVFGALRLVTKMLLMLNSVIKIDGEGNPAVPSSVLEVRNLAVLTEKSVIASNANLGVYGQGMLTLTGPGDAIKGQRLSLSQFYNITVGPGSIIQAPLDDKESKTEVTQALCESKTCPIDLISPPDDCHVNYTLSFSLQICRVEDILVSGLVKGSIIQIHRARSVVVTDEGLITASEFGCSDGLGKGLYSNGAGSGAGHGGRGGSGLFNGRVCNGGHTYGDPDFPCELGSGAESPDKSYENVIGGGMIVIGSIQFPLLMLNLRGSLSSDGQSFEKPIASGNRSLVGGVGGGSGGTILLFLQMLELSNNSSLSVQGGRGGPLG
;
A
#
# COMPACT_ATOMS: atom_id res chain seq x y z
N MET A 1 31.31 24.47 -33.43
CA MET A 1 30.15 23.61 -33.74
C MET A 1 29.71 22.88 -32.47
N LEU A 2 29.37 23.65 -31.44
CA LEU A 2 28.86 23.18 -30.14
C LEU A 2 27.92 24.24 -29.53
N GLU A 3 27.23 24.98 -30.40
CA GLU A 3 26.27 26.04 -30.06
C GLU A 3 24.92 25.86 -30.79
N LEU A 4 24.70 24.72 -31.45
CA LEU A 4 23.45 24.47 -32.21
C LEU A 4 22.64 23.24 -31.73
N VAL A 5 23.03 22.60 -30.63
CA VAL A 5 22.27 21.45 -30.07
C VAL A 5 21.54 21.83 -28.77
N LEU A 6 21.76 23.03 -28.23
CA LEU A 6 21.11 23.49 -26.99
C LEU A 6 19.82 24.30 -27.20
N LEU A 7 19.24 24.30 -28.42
CA LEU A 7 18.05 25.11 -28.74
C LEU A 7 16.72 24.35 -28.90
N CYS A 8 16.66 23.03 -28.65
CA CYS A 8 15.42 22.25 -28.82
C CYS A 8 14.84 21.59 -27.56
N VAL A 9 15.29 21.94 -26.34
CA VAL A 9 14.73 21.35 -25.09
C VAL A 9 14.24 22.40 -24.07
N LEU A 10 14.17 23.68 -24.44
CA LEU A 10 13.70 24.76 -23.55
C LEU A 10 12.39 25.39 -24.05
N LEU A 11 11.27 24.68 -23.84
CA LEU A 11 9.87 25.15 -23.77
C LEU A 11 9.14 23.95 -23.13
N VAL A 12 8.83 23.86 -21.84
CA VAL A 12 7.94 24.74 -21.06
C VAL A 12 8.30 24.57 -19.58
N SER A 13 8.94 25.57 -18.99
CA SER A 13 8.88 25.81 -17.54
C SER A 13 9.17 27.29 -17.28
N ALA A 14 8.28 27.94 -16.53
CA ALA A 14 8.50 29.10 -15.64
C ALA A 14 7.17 29.86 -15.41
N PRO A 15 7.02 30.66 -14.33
CA PRO A 15 8.00 30.91 -13.26
C PRO A 15 7.45 30.77 -11.83
N CYS A 16 8.38 30.40 -10.95
CA CYS A 16 8.40 30.78 -9.54
C CYS A 16 8.93 32.23 -9.46
N PHE A 17 8.20 33.14 -8.81
CA PHE A 17 8.68 34.48 -8.49
C PHE A 17 8.91 34.63 -6.98
N SER A 18 9.98 35.37 -6.68
CA SER A 18 10.72 35.51 -5.43
C SER A 18 10.01 36.25 -4.29
N LEU A 19 10.33 35.86 -3.05
CA LEU A 19 10.17 36.68 -1.84
C LEU A 19 11.10 37.91 -1.86
N SER A 20 10.53 39.11 -1.75
CA SER A 20 11.12 40.22 -0.97
C SER A 20 10.08 41.30 -0.67
N GLN A 21 10.10 41.79 0.58
CA GLN A 21 9.42 42.99 1.13
C GLN A 21 7.97 42.84 1.59
N TYR A 22 7.79 42.39 2.85
CA TYR A 22 6.63 42.73 3.68
C TYR A 22 7.06 43.77 4.73
N ARG A 23 6.61 45.01 4.57
CA ARG A 23 6.60 46.05 5.61
C ARG A 23 5.23 46.72 5.55
N GLY A 24 4.46 46.52 6.63
CA GLY A 24 3.28 47.26 7.10
C GLY A 24 2.23 47.77 6.10
N THR A 25 0.98 47.32 6.25
CA THR A 25 -0.12 48.10 6.87
C THR A 25 -1.45 47.38 6.72
N GLU A 26 -2.13 47.26 7.87
CA GLU A 26 -3.58 47.38 8.11
C GLU A 26 -4.60 46.38 7.53
N LEU A 27 -5.54 46.11 8.44
CA LEU A 27 -6.66 45.19 8.48
C LEU A 27 -7.86 45.79 7.73
N GLU A 28 -8.47 45.12 6.74
CA GLU A 28 -9.86 45.41 6.32
C GLU A 28 -10.53 44.30 5.45
N SER A 29 -11.51 43.62 6.05
CA SER A 29 -12.77 43.07 5.47
C SER A 29 -12.79 41.85 4.49
N PRO A 30 -13.91 41.07 4.46
CA PRO A 30 -13.97 39.73 3.90
C PRO A 30 -14.30 39.69 2.39
N VAL A 31 -13.77 38.65 1.75
CA VAL A 31 -13.86 38.32 0.32
C VAL A 31 -15.32 38.27 -0.16
N ARG A 32 -15.62 39.08 -1.17
CA ARG A 32 -16.85 39.06 -1.96
C ARG A 32 -16.95 37.75 -2.75
N LEU A 33 -18.09 37.07 -2.65
CA LEU A 33 -18.53 36.04 -3.60
C LEU A 33 -18.58 36.67 -5.01
N SER A 34 -17.76 36.16 -5.93
CA SER A 34 -17.84 36.53 -7.35
C SER A 34 -19.09 35.91 -7.96
N SER A 35 -19.98 36.79 -8.40
CA SER A 35 -21.18 36.49 -9.17
C SER A 35 -20.82 36.24 -10.64
N ASP A 36 -20.73 34.98 -11.03
CA ASP A 36 -21.07 34.59 -12.41
C ASP A 36 -22.50 34.05 -12.38
N VAL A 37 -23.45 34.99 -12.38
CA VAL A 37 -24.87 34.74 -12.62
C VAL A 37 -25.07 35.02 -14.10
N ASP A 38 -25.18 33.96 -14.89
CA ASP A 38 -25.62 34.04 -16.26
C ASP A 38 -27.06 34.59 -16.27
N SER A 39 -27.27 35.66 -17.03
CA SER A 39 -28.47 36.48 -17.00
C SER A 39 -29.64 35.77 -17.67
N GLY A 40 -30.38 34.99 -16.89
CA GLY A 40 -31.74 34.52 -17.17
C GLY A 40 -32.61 34.77 -15.94
N ASN A 41 -33.75 35.40 -16.13
CA ASN A 41 -34.67 35.85 -15.07
C ASN A 41 -35.21 34.68 -14.21
N SER A 42 -34.52 34.27 -13.14
CA SER A 42 -35.06 33.37 -12.11
C SER A 42 -35.46 34.16 -10.87
N GLY A 43 -36.71 34.62 -10.85
CA GLY A 43 -37.30 35.24 -9.66
C GLY A 43 -37.36 34.24 -8.51
N TYR A 44 -36.99 34.66 -7.30
CA TYR A 44 -37.18 33.84 -6.10
C TYR A 44 -38.66 33.49 -5.93
N LEU A 45 -38.96 32.21 -5.67
CA LEU A 45 -40.32 31.77 -5.42
C LEU A 45 -40.78 32.15 -4.01
N THR A 46 -42.02 32.61 -3.90
CA THR A 46 -42.70 32.89 -2.64
C THR A 46 -43.35 31.63 -2.07
N CYS A 47 -43.82 31.67 -0.82
CA CYS A 47 -44.55 30.54 -0.24
C CYS A 47 -45.82 30.19 -1.04
N GLN A 48 -46.46 31.20 -1.64
CA GLN A 48 -47.66 31.02 -2.47
C GLN A 48 -47.33 30.35 -3.80
N ASP A 49 -46.17 30.64 -4.37
CA ASP A 49 -45.69 29.97 -5.59
C ASP A 49 -45.31 28.50 -5.35
N LEU A 50 -45.10 28.12 -4.09
CA LEU A 50 -44.86 26.74 -3.65
C LEU A 50 -46.15 26.03 -3.20
N ASP A 51 -47.34 26.55 -3.54
CA ASP A 51 -48.65 26.09 -3.03
C ASP A 51 -48.70 25.93 -1.50
N GLY A 52 -47.85 26.67 -0.78
CA GLY A 52 -47.66 26.55 0.66
C GLY A 52 -48.57 27.48 1.45
N VAL A 53 -48.83 27.10 2.71
CA VAL A 53 -49.59 27.92 3.66
C VAL A 53 -48.62 28.77 4.50
N GLY A 54 -48.84 30.08 4.52
CA GLY A 54 -48.09 31.03 5.35
C GLY A 54 -47.14 31.91 4.53
N SER A 55 -45.95 32.17 5.07
CA SER A 55 -44.93 33.04 4.44
C SER A 55 -43.53 32.56 4.78
N LEU A 56 -42.60 32.68 3.83
CA LEU A 56 -41.18 32.36 4.01
C LEU A 56 -40.48 33.27 5.04
N ASN A 57 -41.08 34.39 5.42
CA ASN A 57 -40.58 35.26 6.51
C ASN A 57 -41.03 34.83 7.90
N THR A 58 -42.07 34.00 8.02
CA THR A 58 -42.55 33.47 9.29
C THR A 58 -42.42 31.95 9.32
N THR A 59 -43.40 31.26 8.75
CA THR A 59 -43.39 29.82 8.51
C THR A 59 -44.12 29.55 7.22
N CYS A 60 -43.44 28.89 6.27
CA CYS A 60 -44.05 28.35 5.06
C CYS A 60 -44.24 26.84 5.25
N THR A 61 -45.48 26.36 5.15
CA THR A 61 -45.80 24.93 5.28
C THR A 61 -46.26 24.38 3.95
N LEU A 62 -45.51 23.43 3.40
CA LEU A 62 -45.86 22.71 2.17
C LEU A 62 -46.73 21.51 2.55
N ASN A 63 -47.94 21.45 2.02
CA ASN A 63 -48.92 20.39 2.28
C ASN A 63 -49.38 19.66 1.01
N SER A 64 -48.86 20.05 -0.15
CA SER A 64 -49.15 19.49 -1.47
C SER A 64 -47.85 19.10 -2.18
N ASN A 65 -47.95 18.16 -3.13
CA ASN A 65 -46.83 17.76 -3.96
C ASN A 65 -46.51 18.86 -4.97
N LEU A 66 -45.23 19.16 -5.13
CA LEU A 66 -44.71 20.18 -6.04
C LEU A 66 -43.85 19.51 -7.10
N ARG A 67 -44.05 19.93 -8.36
CA ARG A 67 -43.25 19.47 -9.49
C ARG A 67 -42.78 20.66 -10.29
N PHE A 68 -41.47 20.74 -10.51
CA PHE A 68 -40.82 21.84 -11.21
C PHE A 68 -40.17 21.34 -12.51
N ASP A 69 -40.23 22.19 -13.53
CA ASP A 69 -39.60 21.96 -14.83
C ASP A 69 -38.35 22.85 -15.04
N SER A 70 -37.92 23.57 -14.00
CA SER A 70 -36.75 24.45 -14.01
C SER A 70 -36.16 24.57 -12.61
N ASP A 71 -34.97 25.17 -12.50
CA ASP A 71 -34.34 25.47 -11.22
C ASP A 71 -35.24 26.29 -10.30
N VAL A 72 -35.18 25.97 -9.01
CA VAL A 72 -35.96 26.56 -7.94
C VAL A 72 -35.05 27.26 -6.95
N TYR A 73 -35.31 28.54 -6.72
CA TYR A 73 -34.60 29.35 -5.74
C TYR A 73 -35.60 29.97 -4.76
N VAL A 74 -35.47 29.61 -3.49
CA VAL A 74 -36.35 30.06 -2.41
C VAL A 74 -35.52 30.73 -1.34
N ASN A 75 -35.93 31.93 -0.94
CA ASN A 75 -35.27 32.71 0.11
C ASN A 75 -36.28 33.18 1.16
N GLY A 76 -35.92 33.09 2.44
CA GLY A 76 -36.80 33.47 3.54
C GLY A 76 -36.06 33.79 4.83
N THR A 77 -36.69 34.59 5.70
CA THR A 77 -36.15 34.86 7.05
C THR A 77 -36.74 33.94 8.13
N GLY A 78 -37.78 33.19 7.80
CA GLY A 78 -38.53 32.32 8.71
C GLY A 78 -38.20 30.83 8.57
N ASN A 79 -39.20 29.97 8.72
CA ASN A 79 -39.09 28.51 8.70
C ASN A 79 -39.71 27.89 7.44
N LEU A 80 -39.24 26.70 7.06
CA LEU A 80 -39.82 25.87 6.01
C LEU A 80 -40.18 24.50 6.57
N ASN A 81 -41.46 24.16 6.54
CA ASN A 81 -41.97 22.86 6.99
C ASN A 81 -42.54 22.10 5.80
N ILE A 82 -41.93 20.98 5.45
CA ILE A 82 -42.42 20.03 4.47
C ILE A 82 -43.18 18.95 5.24
N LEU A 83 -44.51 18.91 5.11
CA LEU A 83 -45.32 17.94 5.84
C LEU A 83 -45.06 16.50 5.37
N ALA A 84 -45.51 15.54 6.18
CA ALA A 84 -45.38 14.13 5.87
C ALA A 84 -45.96 13.79 4.48
N HIS A 85 -45.30 12.89 3.78
CA HIS A 85 -45.67 12.42 2.43
C HIS A 85 -45.65 13.46 1.30
N VAL A 86 -45.18 14.68 1.55
CA VAL A 86 -45.02 15.70 0.51
C VAL A 86 -43.81 15.39 -0.37
N LEU A 87 -44.01 15.43 -1.68
CA LEU A 87 -42.98 15.31 -2.71
C LEU A 87 -42.67 16.68 -3.31
N VAL A 88 -41.41 17.10 -3.25
CA VAL A 88 -40.86 18.27 -3.95
C VAL A 88 -39.93 17.75 -5.05
N ASP A 89 -40.38 17.74 -6.29
CA ASP A 89 -39.74 17.04 -7.41
C ASP A 89 -39.29 17.99 -8.52
N CYS A 90 -38.03 17.89 -8.92
CA CYS A 90 -37.51 18.42 -10.17
C CYS A 90 -36.72 17.30 -10.88
N PRO A 91 -37.38 16.46 -11.70
CA PRO A 91 -36.80 15.23 -12.21
C PRO A 91 -35.87 15.44 -13.41
N ILE A 92 -35.46 16.68 -13.67
CA ILE A 92 -34.56 17.03 -14.78
C ILE A 92 -33.11 16.83 -14.32
N GLU A 93 -32.32 16.13 -15.14
CA GLU A 93 -30.88 15.94 -14.93
C GLU A 93 -30.20 17.30 -14.70
N GLY A 94 -29.57 17.44 -13.53
CA GLY A 94 -28.87 18.66 -13.14
C GLY A 94 -29.74 19.81 -12.61
N CYS A 95 -31.07 19.67 -12.53
CA CYS A 95 -31.94 20.69 -11.95
C CYS A 95 -31.60 21.00 -10.49
N MET A 96 -31.64 22.28 -10.12
CA MET A 96 -31.28 22.75 -8.79
C MET A 96 -32.48 23.18 -7.96
N ILE A 97 -32.60 22.66 -6.74
CA ILE A 97 -33.52 23.15 -5.71
C ILE A 97 -32.70 23.77 -4.57
N THR A 98 -32.89 25.07 -4.36
CA THR A 98 -32.23 25.83 -3.29
C THR A 98 -33.25 26.39 -2.31
N PHE A 99 -33.20 25.92 -1.07
CA PHE A 99 -33.93 26.51 0.06
C PHE A 99 -32.94 27.23 0.98
N ASN A 100 -33.00 28.56 0.98
CA ASN A 100 -32.22 29.40 1.88
C ASN A 100 -33.15 30.10 2.87
N VAL A 101 -33.21 29.61 4.09
CA VAL A 101 -34.03 30.20 5.15
C VAL A 101 -33.18 30.57 6.35
N SER A 102 -33.52 31.65 7.06
CA SER A 102 -32.78 32.03 8.27
C SER A 102 -33.24 31.28 9.52
N GLY A 103 -34.40 30.62 9.51
CA GLY A 103 -34.93 29.82 10.61
C GLY A 103 -34.60 28.33 10.48
N ASN A 104 -35.61 27.47 10.67
CA ASN A 104 -35.45 26.00 10.64
C ASN A 104 -36.09 25.39 9.38
N ILE A 105 -35.51 24.28 8.90
CA ILE A 105 -36.10 23.40 7.89
C ILE A 105 -36.52 22.10 8.57
N HIS A 106 -37.79 21.71 8.38
CA HIS A 106 -38.30 20.42 8.82
C HIS A 106 -38.81 19.62 7.62
N VAL A 107 -38.28 18.41 7.45
CA VAL A 107 -38.70 17.44 6.43
C VAL A 107 -39.40 16.30 7.15
N GLY A 108 -40.73 16.31 7.09
CA GLY A 108 -41.59 15.38 7.80
C GLY A 108 -41.47 13.95 7.31
N GLU A 109 -42.12 13.03 8.04
CA GLU A 109 -42.07 11.60 7.76
C GLU A 109 -42.41 11.26 6.30
N SER A 110 -41.58 10.42 5.67
CA SER A 110 -41.77 9.99 4.28
C SER A 110 -41.83 11.11 3.23
N ALA A 111 -41.50 12.36 3.59
CA ALA A 111 -41.40 13.46 2.63
C ALA A 111 -40.12 13.33 1.79
N ARG A 112 -40.17 13.78 0.54
CA ARG A 112 -39.09 13.59 -0.43
C ARG A 112 -38.75 14.87 -1.17
N ILE A 113 -37.47 15.22 -1.23
CA ILE A 113 -36.93 16.27 -2.09
C ILE A 113 -36.10 15.60 -3.17
N VAL A 114 -36.52 15.73 -4.43
CA VAL A 114 -35.90 15.07 -5.58
C VAL A 114 -35.41 16.12 -6.56
N ALA A 115 -34.11 16.15 -6.83
CA ALA A 115 -33.51 17.07 -7.82
C ALA A 115 -32.11 16.58 -8.24
N GLY A 116 -31.54 17.16 -9.29
CA GLY A 116 -30.13 16.93 -9.63
C GLY A 116 -29.17 17.56 -8.61
N SER A 117 -29.50 18.74 -8.10
CA SER A 117 -28.77 19.43 -7.04
C SER A 117 -29.73 19.93 -5.96
N VAL A 118 -29.40 19.68 -4.69
CA VAL A 118 -30.15 20.20 -3.54
C VAL A 118 -29.23 21.02 -2.65
N VAL A 119 -29.60 22.28 -2.38
CA VAL A 119 -28.89 23.17 -1.46
C VAL A 119 -29.85 23.62 -0.37
N LEU A 120 -29.58 23.23 0.89
CA LEU A 120 -30.35 23.68 2.05
C LEU A 120 -29.46 24.55 2.94
N SER A 121 -29.93 25.75 3.26
CA SER A 121 -29.28 26.69 4.18
C SER A 121 -30.26 27.11 5.27
N ALA A 122 -29.92 26.85 6.54
CA ALA A 122 -30.79 27.10 7.70
C ALA A 122 -30.01 27.18 9.03
N ILE A 123 -30.70 27.44 10.14
CA ILE A 123 -30.14 27.24 11.49
C ILE A 123 -30.11 25.75 11.81
N ASN A 124 -31.27 25.10 11.72
CA ASN A 124 -31.43 23.67 11.99
C ASN A 124 -32.13 22.95 10.83
N LEU A 125 -31.76 21.70 10.62
CA LEU A 125 -32.45 20.76 9.74
C LEU A 125 -32.92 19.56 10.56
N THR A 126 -34.21 19.26 10.49
CA THR A 126 -34.78 18.02 11.06
C THR A 126 -35.35 17.19 9.93
N MET A 127 -34.85 15.97 9.78
CA MET A 127 -35.33 14.97 8.82
C MET A 127 -35.88 13.77 9.60
N ASP A 128 -37.20 13.57 9.52
CA ASP A 128 -37.89 12.48 10.21
C ASP A 128 -37.65 11.12 9.53
N SER A 129 -38.18 10.05 10.13
CA SER A 129 -38.09 8.70 9.59
C SER A 129 -38.58 8.61 8.15
N ASN A 130 -37.89 7.82 7.32
CA ASN A 130 -38.21 7.60 5.91
C ASN A 130 -38.23 8.85 5.02
N SER A 131 -37.91 10.04 5.54
CA SER A 131 -37.71 11.23 4.72
C SER A 131 -36.46 11.08 3.85
N SER A 132 -36.44 11.71 2.67
CA SER A 132 -35.29 11.59 1.77
C SER A 132 -34.96 12.87 1.01
N ILE A 133 -33.69 13.23 0.98
CA ILE A 133 -33.11 14.09 -0.06
C ILE A 133 -32.47 13.16 -1.08
N TYR A 134 -33.01 13.16 -2.30
CA TYR A 134 -32.74 12.13 -3.30
C TYR A 134 -32.26 12.77 -4.60
N THR A 135 -30.96 12.61 -4.90
CA THR A 135 -30.34 13.11 -6.13
C THR A 135 -29.73 11.95 -6.93
N THR A 136 -30.15 10.72 -6.67
CA THR A 136 -29.65 9.51 -7.32
C THR A 136 -29.96 9.51 -8.81
N ALA A 137 -28.96 9.21 -9.65
CA ALA A 137 -29.11 9.13 -11.10
C ALA A 137 -29.62 10.42 -11.80
N LEU A 138 -29.58 11.57 -11.11
CA LEU A 138 -30.05 12.88 -11.62
C LEU A 138 -28.89 13.86 -11.87
N ALA A 139 -27.66 13.36 -12.05
CA ALA A 139 -26.51 14.20 -12.37
C ALA A 139 -26.74 15.05 -13.63
N GLY A 140 -26.30 16.30 -13.58
CA GLY A 140 -25.99 17.05 -14.79
C GLY A 140 -24.67 16.56 -15.42
N PRO A 141 -24.17 17.23 -16.48
CA PRO A 141 -22.89 16.87 -17.07
C PRO A 141 -21.76 17.01 -16.03
N PRO A 142 -20.84 16.03 -15.93
CA PRO A 142 -19.63 16.18 -15.12
C PRO A 142 -18.76 17.33 -15.66
N PRO A 143 -17.75 17.80 -14.91
CA PRO A 143 -16.86 18.86 -15.38
C PRO A 143 -16.27 18.54 -16.76
N SER A 144 -16.15 19.56 -17.62
CA SER A 144 -15.62 19.39 -18.97
C SER A 144 -14.18 18.83 -18.92
N GLN A 145 -13.81 18.04 -19.93
CA GLN A 145 -12.48 17.41 -20.04
C GLN A 145 -12.14 16.36 -18.97
N THR A 146 -13.12 15.87 -18.19
CA THR A 146 -12.89 14.75 -17.28
C THR A 146 -12.88 13.42 -18.02
N SER A 147 -12.00 12.51 -17.63
CA SER A 147 -11.98 11.10 -18.06
C SER A 147 -12.95 10.22 -17.27
N GLY A 148 -13.81 10.84 -16.47
CA GLY A 148 -14.75 10.15 -15.58
C GLY A 148 -15.88 9.43 -16.30
N THR A 149 -16.19 9.81 -17.54
CA THR A 149 -17.06 9.00 -18.41
C THR A 149 -16.19 8.06 -19.24
N PRO A 150 -16.36 6.74 -19.12
CA PRO A 150 -15.56 5.78 -19.87
C PRO A 150 -15.83 5.91 -21.38
N VAL A 151 -14.77 5.71 -22.17
CA VAL A 151 -14.82 5.70 -23.64
C VAL A 151 -14.92 4.26 -24.13
N GLY A 152 -15.64 4.04 -25.23
CA GLY A 152 -15.79 2.73 -25.87
C GLY A 152 -17.15 2.09 -25.66
N THR A 153 -17.28 0.83 -26.09
CA THR A 153 -18.55 0.11 -26.17
C THR A 153 -18.61 -1.13 -25.27
N ASP A 154 -17.76 -1.16 -24.24
CA ASP A 154 -17.58 -2.31 -23.34
C ASP A 154 -18.47 -2.27 -22.09
N GLY A 155 -19.30 -1.24 -21.93
CA GLY A 155 -20.16 -1.08 -20.77
C GLY A 155 -19.41 -0.88 -19.45
N ALA A 156 -18.27 -0.17 -19.46
CA ALA A 156 -17.52 0.14 -18.24
C ALA A 156 -18.26 1.14 -17.34
N GLY A 157 -18.03 1.11 -16.03
CA GLY A 157 -18.67 2.02 -15.07
C GLY A 157 -18.10 3.45 -15.10
N GLY A 158 -18.90 4.44 -14.71
CA GLY A 158 -18.45 5.83 -14.52
C GLY A 158 -17.51 5.97 -13.33
N GLY A 159 -16.63 6.97 -13.31
CA GLY A 159 -15.75 7.32 -12.17
C GLY A 159 -16.03 8.71 -11.61
N HIS A 160 -15.71 8.93 -10.34
CA HIS A 160 -15.75 10.27 -9.70
C HIS A 160 -14.82 10.33 -8.48
N GLY A 161 -15.25 9.80 -7.32
CA GLY A 161 -14.44 9.68 -6.12
C GLY A 161 -13.50 8.48 -6.17
N GLY A 162 -14.02 7.36 -6.67
CA GLY A 162 -13.29 6.17 -7.11
C GLY A 162 -13.42 5.97 -8.62
N ARG A 163 -12.53 5.17 -9.20
CA ARG A 163 -12.65 4.76 -10.60
C ARG A 163 -13.81 3.78 -10.79
N GLY A 164 -14.46 3.83 -11.95
CA GLY A 164 -15.42 2.81 -12.37
C GLY A 164 -14.71 1.52 -12.76
N ALA A 165 -15.40 0.38 -12.69
CA ALA A 165 -14.85 -0.91 -13.12
C ALA A 165 -14.99 -1.12 -14.62
N SER A 166 -14.08 -1.92 -15.20
CA SER A 166 -14.18 -2.40 -16.57
C SER A 166 -14.03 -3.92 -16.59
N CYS A 167 -14.88 -4.59 -17.39
CA CYS A 167 -14.94 -6.06 -17.47
C CYS A 167 -14.49 -6.59 -18.85
N VAL A 168 -13.63 -5.87 -19.55
CA VAL A 168 -13.07 -6.31 -20.83
C VAL A 168 -12.23 -7.57 -20.63
N LYS A 169 -12.34 -8.56 -21.51
CA LYS A 169 -11.45 -9.73 -21.55
C LYS A 169 -10.29 -9.43 -22.51
N SER A 170 -9.22 -8.77 -22.05
CA SER A 170 -8.08 -8.42 -22.89
C SER A 170 -6.74 -8.62 -22.18
N ASN A 171 -5.87 -9.47 -22.72
CA ASN A 171 -4.56 -9.76 -22.09
C ASN A 171 -3.57 -8.57 -22.02
N THR A 172 -3.96 -7.32 -22.38
CA THR A 172 -3.01 -6.22 -22.64
C THR A 172 -3.28 -4.87 -21.96
N SER A 173 -4.31 -4.67 -21.13
CA SER A 173 -4.55 -3.35 -20.48
C SER A 173 -5.07 -3.42 -19.05
N THR A 174 -4.70 -2.42 -18.24
CA THR A 174 -5.21 -2.18 -16.88
C THR A 174 -6.69 -1.78 -16.93
N TYR A 175 -7.54 -2.53 -16.23
CA TYR A 175 -9.00 -2.49 -16.38
C TYR A 175 -9.68 -1.54 -15.40
N TRP A 176 -9.74 -0.26 -15.73
CA TRP A 176 -10.70 0.66 -15.12
C TRP A 176 -11.62 1.26 -16.19
N GLY A 177 -12.78 1.72 -15.74
CA GLY A 177 -13.75 2.47 -16.52
C GLY A 177 -13.44 3.96 -16.46
N GLY A 178 -14.39 4.76 -15.98
CA GLY A 178 -14.19 6.18 -15.78
C GLY A 178 -13.15 6.49 -14.70
N ASP A 179 -12.33 7.53 -14.92
CA ASP A 179 -11.33 7.99 -13.94
C ASP A 179 -11.92 8.91 -12.86
N VAL A 180 -11.12 9.23 -11.84
CA VAL A 180 -11.49 10.16 -10.78
C VAL A 180 -11.30 11.62 -11.19
N TYR A 181 -12.07 12.52 -10.58
CA TYR A 181 -11.89 13.98 -10.72
C TYR A 181 -12.28 14.70 -9.42
N ALA A 182 -12.14 16.03 -9.41
CA ALA A 182 -12.45 16.89 -8.28
C ALA A 182 -11.69 16.57 -6.98
N TRP A 183 -10.43 16.09 -7.10
CA TRP A 183 -9.56 15.82 -5.95
C TRP A 183 -9.23 17.08 -5.15
N SER A 184 -8.98 18.20 -5.83
CA SER A 184 -8.64 19.49 -5.20
C SER A 184 -9.76 20.05 -4.31
N SER A 185 -11.01 19.63 -4.51
CA SER A 185 -12.17 20.02 -3.70
C SER A 185 -12.60 18.92 -2.73
N LEU A 186 -11.69 18.03 -2.29
CA LEU A 186 -12.01 16.93 -1.36
C LEU A 186 -12.70 17.41 -0.07
N GLN A 187 -12.33 18.59 0.43
CA GLN A 187 -12.90 19.18 1.66
C GLN A 187 -14.31 19.75 1.46
N GLU A 188 -14.64 20.20 0.25
CA GLU A 188 -15.94 20.77 -0.11
C GLU A 188 -16.37 20.26 -1.51
N PRO A 189 -16.71 18.96 -1.64
CA PRO A 189 -16.99 18.37 -2.94
C PRO A 189 -18.27 18.96 -3.54
N TRP A 190 -18.19 19.37 -4.81
CA TRP A 190 -19.32 20.00 -5.52
C TRP A 190 -19.38 19.64 -7.01
N SER A 191 -19.11 18.39 -7.34
CA SER A 191 -19.19 17.87 -8.71
C SER A 191 -20.26 16.79 -8.85
N TYR A 192 -20.94 16.78 -10.00
CA TYR A 192 -21.81 15.67 -10.36
C TYR A 192 -20.99 14.41 -10.56
N GLY A 193 -21.60 13.24 -10.31
CA GLY A 193 -21.09 11.97 -10.79
C GLY A 193 -21.20 11.88 -12.31
N SER A 194 -20.44 10.98 -12.90
CA SER A 194 -20.46 10.68 -14.33
C SER A 194 -21.37 9.50 -14.64
N GLU A 195 -21.85 9.49 -15.88
CA GLU A 195 -22.54 8.33 -16.44
C GLU A 195 -21.58 7.19 -16.79
N GLY A 196 -22.10 5.95 -16.81
CA GLY A 196 -21.38 4.79 -17.29
C GLY A 196 -21.33 4.68 -18.82
N GLY A 197 -20.53 3.74 -19.33
CA GLY A 197 -20.38 3.47 -20.75
C GLY A 197 -21.55 2.66 -21.32
N VAL A 198 -21.80 2.81 -22.62
CA VAL A 198 -22.84 2.05 -23.33
C VAL A 198 -22.23 0.79 -23.93
N LYS A 199 -22.98 -0.32 -23.99
CA LYS A 199 -22.54 -1.53 -24.70
C LYS A 199 -22.92 -1.47 -26.18
N ALA A 200 -22.10 -2.02 -27.08
CA ALA A 200 -22.34 -1.97 -28.53
C ALA A 200 -23.73 -2.50 -28.99
N SER A 201 -24.32 -3.42 -28.22
CA SER A 201 -25.63 -4.05 -28.48
C SER A 201 -26.83 -3.28 -27.90
N ALA A 202 -26.61 -2.23 -27.11
CA ALA A 202 -27.63 -1.64 -26.25
C ALA A 202 -28.24 -0.34 -26.81
N THR A 203 -29.54 -0.14 -26.58
CA THR A 203 -30.28 1.08 -26.90
C THR A 203 -30.01 2.19 -25.87
N ASN A 204 -28.80 2.78 -25.87
CA ASN A 204 -28.41 3.91 -25.00
C ASN A 204 -28.66 3.73 -23.48
N ILE A 205 -28.81 2.49 -23.00
CA ILE A 205 -29.01 2.21 -21.57
C ILE A 205 -27.65 2.33 -20.87
N ARG A 206 -27.51 3.34 -20.01
CA ARG A 206 -26.33 3.54 -19.15
C ARG A 206 -26.75 4.13 -17.82
N GLY A 207 -25.98 3.83 -16.79
CA GLY A 207 -26.23 4.33 -15.45
C GLY A 207 -25.88 5.81 -15.42
N LYS A 208 -26.82 6.65 -15.00
CA LYS A 208 -26.60 8.09 -14.86
C LYS A 208 -25.80 8.40 -13.60
N GLY A 209 -25.03 9.48 -13.60
CA GLY A 209 -24.25 9.87 -12.42
C GLY A 209 -25.15 10.30 -11.24
N GLY A 210 -24.58 10.28 -10.04
CA GLY A 210 -25.20 10.84 -8.85
C GLY A 210 -25.16 12.37 -8.82
N GLY A 211 -26.21 12.97 -8.27
CA GLY A 211 -26.38 14.42 -8.14
C GLY A 211 -25.48 15.08 -7.08
N ARG A 212 -25.88 16.25 -6.59
CA ARG A 212 -25.13 16.98 -5.56
C ARG A 212 -26.02 17.42 -4.42
N VAL A 213 -25.55 17.27 -3.19
CA VAL A 213 -26.26 17.77 -2.00
C VAL A 213 -25.32 18.65 -1.17
N LYS A 214 -25.76 19.86 -0.84
CA LYS A 214 -25.05 20.77 0.05
C LYS A 214 -25.96 21.25 1.16
N LEU A 215 -25.62 20.90 2.40
CA LEU A 215 -26.36 21.29 3.59
C LEU A 215 -25.48 22.24 4.42
N ILE A 216 -25.90 23.49 4.58
CA ILE A 216 -25.20 24.53 5.34
C ILE A 216 -26.07 24.96 6.52
N LEU A 217 -25.82 24.38 7.68
CA LEU A 217 -26.58 24.62 8.90
C LEU A 217 -25.72 25.35 9.93
N LYS A 218 -26.32 26.33 10.63
CA LYS A 218 -25.61 27.09 11.66
C LYS A 218 -25.45 26.34 12.99
N ASP A 219 -26.33 25.38 13.29
CA ASP A 219 -26.29 24.65 14.56
C ASP A 219 -26.41 23.13 14.35
N THR A 220 -27.63 22.58 14.21
CA THR A 220 -27.84 21.12 14.29
C THR A 220 -28.54 20.52 13.07
N ILE A 221 -28.05 19.36 12.63
CA ILE A 221 -28.72 18.43 11.72
C ILE A 221 -29.20 17.21 12.53
N GLN A 222 -30.51 16.99 12.56
CA GLN A 222 -31.13 15.75 13.07
C GLN A 222 -31.56 14.89 11.88
N LEU A 223 -30.81 13.83 11.59
CA LEU A 223 -30.96 12.99 10.40
C LEU A 223 -31.45 11.58 10.77
N ASN A 224 -32.77 11.36 10.75
CA ASN A 224 -33.38 10.03 10.84
C ASN A 224 -33.83 9.48 9.47
N GLY A 225 -33.84 10.34 8.45
CA GLY A 225 -34.09 9.98 7.06
C GLY A 225 -32.82 9.60 6.28
N SER A 226 -32.85 9.84 4.98
CA SER A 226 -31.74 9.52 4.06
C SER A 226 -31.34 10.69 3.17
N VAL A 227 -30.05 10.81 2.89
CA VAL A 227 -29.50 11.74 1.89
C VAL A 227 -28.70 10.91 0.90
N SER A 228 -29.14 10.85 -0.35
CA SER A 228 -28.52 10.02 -1.38
C SER A 228 -28.17 10.82 -2.63
N ALA A 229 -26.92 10.67 -3.07
CA ALA A 229 -26.38 11.10 -4.34
C ALA A 229 -25.76 9.89 -5.07
N ASP A 230 -26.43 8.73 -5.02
CA ASP A 230 -25.92 7.49 -5.59
C ASP A 230 -25.93 7.53 -7.14
N GLY A 231 -25.05 6.74 -7.76
CA GLY A 231 -25.08 6.48 -9.19
C GLY A 231 -26.27 5.60 -9.60
N GLY A 232 -26.75 5.77 -10.82
CA GLY A 232 -27.82 4.98 -11.40
C GLY A 232 -27.35 3.62 -11.91
N ASP A 233 -28.24 2.63 -11.82
CA ASP A 233 -28.00 1.27 -12.30
C ASP A 233 -28.34 1.13 -13.80
N SER A 234 -27.65 0.23 -14.49
CA SER A 234 -27.83 -0.02 -15.94
C SER A 234 -28.01 -1.49 -16.33
N GLY A 235 -27.81 -2.43 -15.41
CA GLY A 235 -27.91 -3.86 -15.70
C GLY A 235 -26.83 -4.37 -16.66
N GLU A 236 -27.16 -5.35 -17.50
CA GLU A 236 -26.21 -6.05 -18.39
C GLU A 236 -25.82 -5.28 -19.67
N GLU A 237 -26.59 -4.24 -19.99
CA GLU A 237 -26.54 -3.51 -21.26
C GLU A 237 -25.70 -2.22 -21.22
N GLY A 238 -25.18 -1.86 -20.05
CA GLY A 238 -24.31 -0.69 -19.90
C GLY A 238 -23.60 -0.68 -18.54
N GLY A 239 -22.69 0.25 -18.35
CA GLY A 239 -22.01 0.45 -17.07
C GLY A 239 -22.81 1.31 -16.09
N GLY A 240 -22.60 1.07 -14.80
CA GLY A 240 -23.24 1.82 -13.73
C GLY A 240 -22.68 3.24 -13.64
N GLY A 241 -23.52 4.19 -13.22
CA GLY A 241 -23.10 5.58 -13.00
C GLY A 241 -22.29 5.71 -11.72
N SER A 242 -21.40 6.70 -11.63
CA SER A 242 -20.65 6.97 -10.40
C SER A 242 -21.48 7.76 -9.38
N GLY A 243 -21.13 7.64 -8.11
CA GLY A 243 -21.70 8.45 -7.04
C GLY A 243 -21.35 9.94 -7.18
N GLY A 244 -22.21 10.81 -6.69
CA GLY A 244 -22.10 12.26 -6.77
C GLY A 244 -21.30 12.90 -5.63
N SER A 245 -21.67 14.13 -5.26
CA SER A 245 -21.04 14.87 -4.16
C SER A 245 -22.03 15.20 -3.04
N ILE A 246 -21.64 14.98 -1.80
CA ILE A 246 -22.38 15.42 -0.62
C ILE A 246 -21.47 16.24 0.29
N CYS A 247 -21.91 17.44 0.67
CA CYS A 247 -21.18 18.34 1.55
C CYS A 247 -22.08 18.81 2.69
N PHE A 248 -21.78 18.44 3.92
CA PHE A 248 -22.51 18.91 5.11
C PHE A 248 -21.63 19.87 5.90
N ARG A 249 -22.22 20.95 6.38
CA ARG A 249 -21.61 21.89 7.31
C ARG A 249 -22.59 22.18 8.43
N ALA A 250 -22.23 21.84 9.66
CA ALA A 250 -23.04 22.07 10.86
C ALA A 250 -22.16 22.06 12.13
N VAL A 251 -22.70 22.47 13.27
CA VAL A 251 -22.00 22.26 14.56
C VAL A 251 -22.23 20.82 15.04
N LYS A 252 -23.45 20.30 14.90
CA LYS A 252 -23.83 18.96 15.37
C LYS A 252 -24.56 18.17 14.29
N LEU A 253 -24.17 16.92 14.09
CA LEU A 253 -24.92 15.92 13.34
C LEU A 253 -25.35 14.81 14.31
N LYS A 254 -26.65 14.54 14.38
CA LYS A 254 -27.24 13.48 15.22
C LYS A 254 -28.26 12.69 14.43
N GLY A 255 -28.43 11.41 14.74
CA GLY A 255 -29.46 10.57 14.15
C GLY A 255 -28.98 9.16 13.83
N TYR A 256 -29.91 8.34 13.33
CA TYR A 256 -29.65 6.98 12.85
C TYR A 256 -29.85 6.84 11.33
N GLY A 257 -29.90 7.96 10.63
CA GLY A 257 -30.11 8.01 9.19
C GLY A 257 -28.90 7.58 8.37
N ARG A 258 -29.04 7.74 7.05
CA ARG A 258 -28.05 7.29 6.05
C ARG A 258 -27.65 8.43 5.11
N ILE A 259 -26.34 8.54 4.85
CA ILE A 259 -25.75 9.43 3.85
C ILE A 259 -25.03 8.55 2.82
N SER A 260 -25.38 8.66 1.54
CA SER A 260 -24.92 7.72 0.50
C SER A 260 -24.49 8.46 -0.77
N ALA A 261 -23.29 8.17 -1.26
CA ALA A 261 -22.80 8.59 -2.57
C ALA A 261 -22.10 7.39 -3.23
N SER A 262 -22.77 6.25 -3.26
CA SER A 262 -22.26 4.99 -3.78
C SER A 262 -22.39 4.92 -5.30
N GLY A 263 -21.53 4.12 -5.94
CA GLY A 263 -21.64 3.83 -7.37
C GLY A 263 -22.80 2.89 -7.70
N GLY A 264 -23.37 3.05 -8.90
CA GLY A 264 -24.46 2.21 -9.41
C GLY A 264 -23.96 0.87 -9.97
N LYS A 265 -24.82 -0.13 -9.96
CA LYS A 265 -24.60 -1.47 -10.52
C LYS A 265 -24.72 -1.44 -12.05
N GLY A 266 -23.79 -2.08 -12.74
CA GLY A 266 -23.85 -2.26 -14.19
C GLY A 266 -22.96 -3.38 -14.67
N TRP A 267 -22.76 -3.47 -15.99
CA TRP A 267 -21.82 -4.42 -16.59
C TRP A 267 -20.44 -4.27 -15.95
N GLY A 268 -19.86 -3.07 -16.01
CA GLY A 268 -18.91 -2.56 -15.01
C GLY A 268 -19.62 -1.68 -13.99
N GLY A 269 -19.38 -1.90 -12.71
CA GLY A 269 -19.91 -1.07 -11.62
C GLY A 269 -19.31 0.33 -11.59
N GLY A 270 -20.12 1.34 -11.28
CA GLY A 270 -19.66 2.72 -11.15
C GLY A 270 -18.78 2.94 -9.92
N GLY A 271 -17.88 3.91 -9.96
CA GLY A 271 -17.06 4.29 -8.81
C GLY A 271 -17.87 5.03 -7.75
N GLY A 272 -17.44 4.94 -6.49
CA GLY A 272 -18.03 5.74 -5.41
C GLY A 272 -17.79 7.25 -5.59
N GLY A 273 -18.63 8.06 -4.97
CA GLY A 273 -18.60 9.52 -5.01
C GLY A 273 -17.74 10.14 -3.91
N ARG A 274 -18.02 11.40 -3.56
CA ARG A 274 -17.31 12.14 -2.52
C ARG A 274 -18.28 12.67 -1.47
N ILE A 275 -17.99 12.39 -0.20
CA ILE A 275 -18.73 12.94 0.94
C ILE A 275 -17.75 13.72 1.81
N SER A 276 -18.09 14.96 2.15
CA SER A 276 -17.42 15.74 3.18
C SER A 276 -18.39 16.12 4.29
N LEU A 277 -18.02 15.83 5.53
CA LEU A 277 -18.74 16.23 6.72
C LEU A 277 -17.88 17.20 7.54
N ASP A 278 -18.30 18.46 7.57
CA ASP A 278 -17.77 19.52 8.41
C ASP A 278 -18.70 19.67 9.63
N CYS A 279 -18.48 18.84 10.64
CA CYS A 279 -19.30 18.79 11.86
C CYS A 279 -18.40 18.69 13.09
N TYR A 280 -18.54 19.66 14.01
CA TYR A 280 -17.78 19.64 15.28
C TYR A 280 -18.10 18.40 16.14
N SER A 281 -19.34 17.94 16.12
CA SER A 281 -19.77 16.73 16.83
C SER A 281 -20.69 15.88 15.97
N ILE A 282 -20.30 14.63 15.73
CA ILE A 282 -21.16 13.59 15.15
C ILE A 282 -21.55 12.65 16.30
N GLN A 283 -22.85 12.52 16.55
CA GLN A 283 -23.42 11.70 17.62
C GLN A 283 -24.30 10.62 17.00
N GLU A 284 -24.50 9.52 17.74
CA GLU A 284 -25.25 8.34 17.28
C GLU A 284 -24.56 7.66 16.07
N ASP A 285 -25.25 6.74 15.39
CA ASP A 285 -24.65 5.86 14.36
C ASP A 285 -25.16 6.23 12.95
N VAL A 286 -24.91 7.48 12.53
CA VAL A 286 -25.18 7.91 11.15
C VAL A 286 -24.32 7.11 10.19
N ARG A 287 -24.97 6.40 9.26
CA ARG A 287 -24.27 5.54 8.30
C ARG A 287 -23.83 6.31 7.08
N VAL A 288 -22.53 6.30 6.78
CA VAL A 288 -21.94 6.95 5.61
C VAL A 288 -21.46 5.89 4.62
N LEU A 289 -21.95 5.93 3.38
CA LEU A 289 -21.61 4.97 2.32
C LEU A 289 -21.03 5.69 1.11
N VAL A 290 -19.85 5.26 0.68
CA VAL A 290 -19.13 5.79 -0.49
C VAL A 290 -18.57 4.66 -1.35
N HIS A 291 -19.10 3.44 -1.26
CA HIS A 291 -18.53 2.28 -1.94
C HIS A 291 -18.78 2.31 -3.46
N GLY A 292 -18.01 1.55 -4.24
CA GLY A 292 -18.30 1.35 -5.66
C GLY A 292 -19.55 0.50 -5.90
N GLY A 293 -20.03 0.48 -7.14
CA GLY A 293 -21.15 -0.35 -7.57
C GLY A 293 -20.70 -1.76 -7.93
N ALA A 294 -21.59 -2.73 -7.82
CA ALA A 294 -21.31 -4.11 -8.22
C ALA A 294 -21.19 -4.24 -9.75
N SER A 295 -20.27 -5.09 -10.20
CA SER A 295 -20.07 -5.42 -11.62
C SER A 295 -20.76 -6.73 -11.98
N ILE A 296 -21.54 -6.74 -13.04
CA ILE A 296 -22.21 -7.94 -13.55
C ILE A 296 -21.27 -8.74 -14.47
N GLY A 297 -20.51 -8.07 -15.33
CA GLY A 297 -19.60 -8.71 -16.27
C GLY A 297 -18.38 -9.37 -15.61
N CYS A 298 -18.01 -8.89 -14.41
CA CYS A 298 -16.87 -9.37 -13.64
C CYS A 298 -17.18 -9.25 -12.13
N PRO A 299 -17.85 -10.26 -11.52
CA PRO A 299 -18.36 -10.18 -10.14
C PRO A 299 -17.32 -9.91 -9.05
N GLN A 300 -16.04 -10.16 -9.32
CA GLN A 300 -14.93 -9.91 -8.39
C GLN A 300 -14.25 -8.55 -8.56
N ASN A 301 -14.71 -7.73 -9.52
CA ASN A 301 -14.17 -6.41 -9.81
C ASN A 301 -15.28 -5.36 -9.76
N ALA A 302 -15.78 -5.05 -8.57
CA ALA A 302 -16.68 -3.91 -8.36
C ALA A 302 -15.98 -2.58 -8.68
N GLY A 303 -16.75 -1.49 -8.80
CA GLY A 303 -16.17 -0.14 -8.85
C GLY A 303 -15.31 0.14 -7.60
N ALA A 304 -14.35 1.05 -7.74
CA ALA A 304 -13.55 1.46 -6.59
C ALA A 304 -14.37 2.32 -5.62
N ALA A 305 -13.97 2.30 -4.35
CA ALA A 305 -14.55 3.14 -3.33
C ALA A 305 -14.33 4.63 -3.64
N GLY A 306 -15.29 5.44 -3.25
CA GLY A 306 -15.20 6.88 -3.15
C GLY A 306 -14.49 7.33 -1.88
N THR A 307 -14.60 8.62 -1.59
CA THR A 307 -13.92 9.24 -0.45
C THR A 307 -14.89 9.83 0.55
N TYR A 308 -14.73 9.50 1.82
CA TYR A 308 -15.36 10.20 2.94
C TYR A 308 -14.31 11.03 3.67
N PHE A 309 -14.48 12.35 3.68
CA PHE A 309 -13.62 13.29 4.38
C PHE A 309 -14.35 13.87 5.59
N ASN A 310 -13.73 13.80 6.76
CA ASN A 310 -14.19 14.55 7.93
C ASN A 310 -13.34 15.83 8.01
N ALA A 311 -13.97 16.97 7.76
CA ALA A 311 -13.27 18.25 7.64
C ALA A 311 -12.79 18.80 9.00
N GLU A 312 -13.56 18.56 10.07
CA GLU A 312 -13.18 18.96 11.43
C GLU A 312 -11.95 18.17 11.93
N LEU A 313 -11.96 16.85 11.76
CA LEU A 313 -10.85 15.97 12.13
C LEU A 313 -9.71 15.99 11.11
N VAL A 314 -9.93 16.57 9.93
CA VAL A 314 -9.02 16.53 8.78
C VAL A 314 -8.58 15.09 8.48
N SER A 315 -9.54 14.18 8.38
CA SER A 315 -9.28 12.74 8.19
C SER A 315 -9.99 12.17 6.98
N LEU A 316 -9.29 11.33 6.22
CA LEU A 316 -9.81 10.64 5.04
C LEU A 316 -10.13 9.17 5.38
N ARG A 317 -11.29 8.69 4.93
CA ARG A 317 -11.66 7.28 4.94
C ARG A 317 -12.03 6.81 3.53
N VAL A 318 -11.48 5.68 3.12
CA VAL A 318 -11.79 4.99 1.87
C VAL A 318 -12.19 3.56 2.21
N GLY A 319 -13.47 3.23 2.03
CA GLY A 319 -14.04 1.94 2.39
C GLY A 319 -14.97 1.42 1.31
N ASN A 320 -14.75 0.18 0.86
CA ASN A 320 -15.53 -0.41 -0.24
C ASN A 320 -16.64 -1.36 0.22
N ASP A 321 -17.09 -1.23 1.48
CA ASP A 321 -18.17 -2.02 2.08
C ASP A 321 -18.06 -3.54 1.81
N ASN A 322 -16.82 -4.05 1.87
CA ASN A 322 -16.47 -5.46 1.69
C ASN A 322 -16.71 -5.99 0.26
N MET A 323 -16.90 -5.11 -0.72
CA MET A 323 -16.92 -5.47 -2.13
C MET A 323 -15.50 -5.63 -2.65
N THR A 324 -15.23 -6.79 -3.25
CA THR A 324 -13.96 -7.07 -3.91
C THR A 324 -13.85 -6.24 -5.18
N THR A 325 -12.66 -5.68 -5.40
CA THR A 325 -12.37 -4.85 -6.56
C THR A 325 -10.92 -5.04 -6.98
N GLU A 326 -10.64 -5.00 -8.28
CA GLU A 326 -9.30 -4.78 -8.85
C GLU A 326 -9.13 -3.32 -9.34
N THR A 327 -10.20 -2.53 -9.20
CA THR A 327 -10.24 -1.13 -9.55
C THR A 327 -9.79 -0.28 -8.36
N GLU A 328 -9.03 0.77 -8.62
CA GLU A 328 -8.35 1.54 -7.57
C GLU A 328 -8.99 2.90 -7.35
N THR A 329 -8.80 3.44 -6.14
CA THR A 329 -9.12 4.82 -5.74
C THR A 329 -7.82 5.63 -5.72
N PRO A 330 -7.53 6.45 -6.74
CA PRO A 330 -6.30 7.25 -6.76
C PRO A 330 -6.33 8.36 -5.72
N LEU A 331 -5.27 8.46 -4.90
CA LEU A 331 -4.96 9.63 -4.07
C LEU A 331 -3.84 10.39 -4.77
N LEU A 332 -4.11 11.65 -5.13
CA LEU A 332 -3.23 12.43 -6.00
C LEU A 332 -2.29 13.30 -5.16
N ASP A 333 -2.80 14.43 -4.66
CA ASP A 333 -2.03 15.41 -3.92
C ASP A 333 -2.32 15.36 -2.41
N PHE A 334 -1.28 15.58 -1.59
CA PHE A 334 -1.36 15.57 -0.14
C PHE A 334 -0.96 16.94 0.41
N PRO A 335 -1.76 17.57 1.29
CA PRO A 335 -1.46 18.92 1.76
C PRO A 335 -0.23 18.92 2.66
N THR A 336 0.66 19.88 2.45
CA THR A 336 1.83 20.09 3.33
C THR A 336 1.46 20.87 4.59
N ARG A 337 0.45 21.76 4.51
CA ARG A 337 -0.11 22.53 5.64
C ARG A 337 -1.58 22.91 5.40
N PRO A 338 -2.50 22.67 6.35
CA PRO A 338 -2.34 21.77 7.49
C PRO A 338 -2.24 20.31 7.02
N LEU A 339 -1.43 19.51 7.71
CA LEU A 339 -1.37 18.07 7.49
C LEU A 339 -2.70 17.42 7.89
N TRP A 340 -3.09 16.36 7.18
CA TRP A 340 -4.19 15.51 7.61
C TRP A 340 -3.88 14.84 8.94
N SER A 341 -4.91 14.58 9.74
CA SER A 341 -4.76 13.89 11.01
C SER A 341 -4.62 12.39 10.79
N ASN A 342 -5.54 11.77 10.05
CA ASN A 342 -5.58 10.33 9.87
C ASN A 342 -6.02 9.91 8.46
N ILE A 343 -5.56 8.74 8.01
CA ILE A 343 -6.04 8.07 6.80
C ILE A 343 -6.47 6.65 7.18
N TYR A 344 -7.68 6.27 6.79
CA TYR A 344 -8.24 4.94 6.98
C TYR A 344 -8.57 4.32 5.64
N VAL A 345 -8.06 3.12 5.39
CA VAL A 345 -8.41 2.30 4.23
C VAL A 345 -8.96 0.97 4.74
N ASP A 346 -10.20 0.63 4.38
CA ASP A 346 -10.85 -0.54 4.96
C ASP A 346 -11.79 -1.29 3.99
N ASN A 347 -12.27 -2.44 4.45
CA ASN A 347 -13.34 -3.22 3.82
C ASN A 347 -13.13 -3.46 2.31
N HIS A 348 -12.02 -4.10 1.96
CA HIS A 348 -11.59 -4.41 0.57
C HIS A 348 -11.37 -3.20 -0.35
N ALA A 349 -11.24 -1.98 0.19
CA ALA A 349 -10.82 -0.84 -0.61
C ALA A 349 -9.38 -1.01 -1.12
N LYS A 350 -9.20 -0.69 -2.41
CA LYS A 350 -7.89 -0.59 -3.06
C LYS A 350 -7.59 0.86 -3.39
N VAL A 351 -6.48 1.36 -2.89
CA VAL A 351 -6.01 2.73 -3.05
C VAL A 351 -4.73 2.74 -3.87
N LEU A 352 -4.62 3.69 -4.80
CA LEU A 352 -3.42 3.93 -5.61
C LEU A 352 -2.83 5.30 -5.28
N VAL A 353 -1.51 5.37 -5.09
CA VAL A 353 -0.75 6.62 -5.03
C VAL A 353 0.15 6.66 -6.28
N PRO A 354 -0.34 7.27 -7.39
CA PRO A 354 0.31 7.12 -8.69
C PRO A 354 1.42 8.14 -8.95
N LEU A 355 1.42 9.28 -8.26
CA LEU A 355 2.34 10.37 -8.55
C LEU A 355 3.76 10.02 -8.08
N LEU A 356 4.74 10.22 -8.96
CA LEU A 356 6.15 10.00 -8.64
C LEU A 356 6.59 10.99 -7.54
N TRP A 357 7.49 10.55 -6.67
CA TRP A 357 8.06 11.30 -5.53
C TRP A 357 7.00 11.81 -4.53
N THR A 358 5.91 11.06 -4.37
CA THR A 358 4.84 11.45 -3.44
C THR A 358 5.23 11.24 -1.99
N ARG A 359 4.92 12.26 -1.17
CA ARG A 359 4.99 12.20 0.28
C ARG A 359 3.59 12.17 0.88
N MET A 360 3.20 11.02 1.40
CA MET A 360 1.99 10.85 2.19
C MET A 360 2.30 11.06 3.67
N GLN A 361 2.03 12.27 4.17
CA GLN A 361 2.29 12.64 5.56
C GLN A 361 1.02 12.96 6.33
N VAL A 362 0.85 12.32 7.48
CA VAL A 362 -0.24 12.60 8.44
C VAL A 362 0.32 12.91 9.84
N ARG A 363 -0.49 13.57 10.68
CA ARG A 363 -0.13 13.89 12.07
C ARG A 363 -0.31 12.73 13.04
N GLY A 364 -1.29 11.87 12.79
CA GLY A 364 -1.66 10.75 13.65
C GLY A 364 -1.40 9.44 12.93
N GLN A 365 -2.47 8.78 12.50
CA GLN A 365 -2.44 7.37 12.14
C GLN A 365 -2.77 7.11 10.66
N ILE A 366 -2.06 6.14 10.08
CA ILE A 366 -2.45 5.47 8.84
C ILE A 366 -2.86 4.04 9.19
N SER A 367 -4.06 3.66 8.77
CA SER A 367 -4.69 2.41 9.18
C SER A 367 -5.27 1.65 8.00
N LEU A 368 -4.89 0.38 7.87
CA LEU A 368 -5.35 -0.53 6.82
C LEU A 368 -6.01 -1.76 7.44
N TYR A 369 -7.27 -2.03 7.09
CA TYR A 369 -8.05 -3.11 7.69
C TYR A 369 -8.84 -3.93 6.67
N ARG A 370 -9.12 -5.20 7.01
CA ARG A 370 -10.16 -6.04 6.35
C ARG A 370 -9.98 -6.15 4.83
N GLY A 371 -8.86 -6.70 4.39
CA GLY A 371 -8.59 -6.97 2.96
C GLY A 371 -8.23 -5.73 2.15
N SER A 372 -8.01 -4.59 2.80
CA SER A 372 -7.64 -3.35 2.11
C SER A 372 -6.21 -3.35 1.59
N SER A 373 -5.93 -2.49 0.60
CA SER A 373 -4.56 -2.30 0.13
C SER A 373 -4.25 -0.88 -0.31
N ILE A 374 -3.00 -0.47 -0.11
CA ILE A 374 -2.41 0.74 -0.70
C ILE A 374 -1.30 0.32 -1.66
N VAL A 375 -1.36 0.84 -2.88
CA VAL A 375 -0.36 0.63 -3.93
C VAL A 375 0.35 1.94 -4.21
N PHE A 376 1.68 1.95 -4.11
CA PHE A 376 2.52 3.09 -4.47
C PHE A 376 3.19 2.84 -5.81
N GLY A 377 3.09 3.82 -6.71
CA GLY A 377 3.66 3.75 -8.05
C GLY A 377 2.92 2.81 -8.98
N LEU A 378 3.46 2.67 -10.18
CA LEU A 378 2.91 1.84 -11.25
C LEU A 378 3.89 0.71 -11.55
N SER A 379 3.38 -0.50 -11.72
CA SER A 379 4.22 -1.69 -11.95
C SER A 379 5.15 -1.60 -13.16
N LYS A 380 4.77 -0.83 -14.18
CA LYS A 380 5.59 -0.62 -15.40
C LYS A 380 6.69 0.44 -15.22
N PHE A 381 6.66 1.20 -14.12
CA PHE A 381 7.56 2.34 -13.89
C PHE A 381 8.05 2.40 -12.43
N PRO A 382 8.78 1.38 -11.92
CA PRO A 382 9.28 1.34 -10.55
C PRO A 382 10.53 2.22 -10.34
N ILE A 383 10.47 3.49 -10.73
CA ILE A 383 11.63 4.41 -10.74
C ILE A 383 11.59 5.48 -9.64
N SER A 384 10.57 5.43 -8.78
CA SER A 384 10.27 6.50 -7.81
C SER A 384 10.57 6.08 -6.38
N GLU A 385 10.88 7.07 -5.54
CA GLU A 385 10.85 6.94 -4.08
C GLU A 385 9.53 7.49 -3.54
N PHE A 386 8.92 6.82 -2.58
CA PHE A 386 7.69 7.25 -1.92
C PHE A 386 7.94 7.44 -0.43
N GLU A 387 7.52 8.57 0.13
CA GLU A 387 7.62 8.83 1.56
C GLU A 387 6.27 8.58 2.25
N LEU A 388 6.26 7.76 3.29
CA LEU A 388 5.11 7.55 4.17
C LEU A 388 5.48 7.98 5.59
N VAL A 389 4.81 9.00 6.10
CA VAL A 389 5.12 9.58 7.41
C VAL A 389 3.85 9.64 8.27
N ALA A 390 3.89 8.97 9.42
CA ALA A 390 2.81 8.96 10.42
C ALA A 390 3.37 8.83 11.83
N GLU A 391 2.55 9.03 12.86
CA GLU A 391 2.90 8.56 14.21
C GLU A 391 2.72 7.05 14.32
N GLU A 392 1.67 6.52 13.69
CA GLU A 392 1.32 5.11 13.77
C GLU A 392 0.93 4.55 12.40
N LEU A 393 1.48 3.37 12.06
CA LEU A 393 1.05 2.56 10.93
C LEU A 393 0.46 1.25 11.46
N LEU A 394 -0.86 1.10 11.34
CA LEU A 394 -1.59 -0.09 11.77
C LEU A 394 -2.09 -0.89 10.57
N MET A 395 -1.80 -2.18 10.54
CA MET A 395 -2.23 -3.06 9.45
C MET A 395 -2.85 -4.34 10.02
N SER A 396 -4.06 -4.67 9.58
CA SER A 396 -4.70 -5.96 9.83
C SER A 396 -5.30 -6.53 8.55
N ASN A 397 -4.93 -7.77 8.21
CA ASN A 397 -5.39 -8.45 7.00
C ASN A 397 -5.29 -7.56 5.75
N SER A 398 -4.17 -6.85 5.59
CA SER A 398 -4.04 -5.80 4.57
C SER A 398 -2.67 -5.80 3.89
N VAL A 399 -2.57 -5.14 2.75
CA VAL A 399 -1.37 -5.14 1.91
C VAL A 399 -0.92 -3.73 1.54
N ILE A 400 0.35 -3.42 1.76
CA ILE A 400 1.02 -2.29 1.11
C ILE A 400 1.92 -2.85 0.02
N LYS A 401 1.74 -2.37 -1.21
CA LYS A 401 2.59 -2.71 -2.34
C LYS A 401 3.29 -1.47 -2.84
N VAL A 402 4.59 -1.56 -3.11
CA VAL A 402 5.39 -0.43 -3.60
C VAL A 402 6.13 -0.86 -4.85
N PHE A 403 6.00 -0.07 -5.91
CA PHE A 403 6.79 -0.18 -7.13
C PHE A 403 7.81 0.96 -7.18
N GLY A 404 9.06 0.66 -6.85
CA GLY A 404 10.12 1.62 -6.57
C GLY A 404 10.65 1.46 -5.15
N ALA A 405 11.00 2.57 -4.50
CA ALA A 405 11.52 2.60 -3.14
C ALA A 405 10.51 3.17 -2.14
N LEU A 406 10.57 2.69 -0.90
CA LEU A 406 9.75 3.20 0.20
C LEU A 406 10.62 3.78 1.30
N ARG A 407 10.32 5.02 1.68
CA ARG A 407 10.81 5.65 2.91
C ARG A 407 9.66 5.78 3.91
N LEU A 408 9.58 4.82 4.82
CA LEU A 408 8.60 4.80 5.90
C LEU A 408 9.21 5.44 7.15
N VAL A 409 8.50 6.39 7.76
CA VAL A 409 8.86 6.99 9.06
C VAL A 409 7.65 6.93 9.98
N THR A 410 7.74 6.13 11.04
CA THR A 410 6.68 5.97 12.04
C THR A 410 7.24 5.85 13.46
N LYS A 411 6.43 6.15 14.49
CA LYS A 411 6.78 5.80 15.87
C LYS A 411 6.44 4.34 16.14
N MET A 412 5.29 3.87 15.63
CA MET A 412 4.81 2.51 15.82
C MET A 412 4.42 1.86 14.49
N LEU A 413 4.87 0.62 14.29
CA LEU A 413 4.47 -0.26 13.19
C LEU A 413 3.88 -1.53 13.78
N LEU A 414 2.56 -1.72 13.63
CA LEU A 414 1.86 -2.91 14.10
C LEU A 414 1.22 -3.63 12.91
N MET A 415 1.63 -4.88 12.67
CA MET A 415 1.16 -5.69 11.55
C MET A 415 0.56 -7.01 12.05
N LEU A 416 -0.69 -7.27 11.67
CA LEU A 416 -1.44 -8.50 11.94
C LEU A 416 -1.88 -9.14 10.62
N ASN A 417 -1.41 -10.34 10.29
CA ASN A 417 -1.67 -11.03 9.02
C ASN A 417 -1.59 -10.09 7.80
N SER A 418 -0.53 -9.28 7.75
CA SER A 418 -0.40 -8.17 6.81
C SER A 418 0.94 -8.18 6.08
N VAL A 419 0.96 -7.62 4.87
CA VAL A 419 2.13 -7.68 3.99
C VAL A 419 2.56 -6.29 3.53
N ILE A 420 3.84 -5.96 3.67
CA ILE A 420 4.49 -4.85 2.98
C ILE A 420 5.41 -5.47 1.92
N LYS A 421 5.09 -5.27 0.64
CA LYS A 421 5.88 -5.78 -0.49
C LYS A 421 6.45 -4.63 -1.29
N ILE A 422 7.78 -4.58 -1.40
CA ILE A 422 8.53 -3.58 -2.14
C ILE A 422 9.18 -4.22 -3.36
N ASP A 423 8.95 -3.63 -4.51
CA ASP A 423 9.43 -4.08 -5.81
C ASP A 423 10.27 -2.98 -6.47
N GLY A 424 11.59 -3.05 -6.31
CA GLY A 424 12.57 -2.09 -6.85
C GLY A 424 13.20 -2.50 -8.18
N GLU A 425 12.68 -3.55 -8.83
CA GLU A 425 13.09 -4.08 -10.16
C GLU A 425 14.59 -4.31 -10.41
N GLY A 426 15.43 -4.41 -9.39
CA GLY A 426 16.88 -4.64 -9.57
C GLY A 426 17.60 -3.55 -10.37
N ASN A 427 16.93 -2.41 -10.63
CA ASN A 427 17.54 -1.27 -11.29
C ASN A 427 18.40 -0.54 -10.24
N PRO A 428 19.74 -0.46 -10.42
CA PRO A 428 20.62 0.20 -9.47
C PRO A 428 20.35 1.71 -9.32
N ALA A 429 19.52 2.31 -10.18
CA ALA A 429 19.04 3.68 -10.04
C ALA A 429 17.91 3.85 -9.01
N VAL A 430 17.27 2.76 -8.57
CA VAL A 430 16.20 2.80 -7.56
C VAL A 430 16.84 2.90 -6.17
N PRO A 431 16.48 3.92 -5.36
CA PRO A 431 17.07 4.09 -4.04
C PRO A 431 16.73 2.92 -3.12
N SER A 432 17.57 2.68 -2.12
CA SER A 432 17.31 1.64 -1.11
C SER A 432 16.08 2.01 -0.30
N SER A 433 15.25 1.04 0.05
CA SER A 433 14.07 1.28 0.89
C SER A 433 14.46 1.33 2.36
N VAL A 434 13.84 2.24 3.10
CA VAL A 434 14.17 2.55 4.49
C VAL A 434 12.90 2.61 5.32
N LEU A 435 12.84 1.82 6.38
CA LEU A 435 11.78 1.82 7.37
C LEU A 435 12.36 2.29 8.71
N GLU A 436 12.08 3.54 9.09
CA GLU A 436 12.41 4.12 10.39
C GLU A 436 11.21 3.97 11.34
N VAL A 437 11.32 3.06 12.31
CA VAL A 437 10.32 2.78 13.34
C VAL A 437 10.87 3.13 14.73
N ARG A 438 10.54 4.32 15.24
CA ARG A 438 11.24 4.87 16.41
C ARG A 438 11.05 4.06 17.70
N ASN A 439 9.84 3.62 18.01
CA ASN A 439 9.53 3.03 19.32
C ASN A 439 9.26 1.53 19.25
N LEU A 440 8.40 1.09 18.34
CA LEU A 440 7.89 -0.28 18.37
C LEU A 440 7.53 -0.81 16.98
N ALA A 441 8.15 -1.91 16.59
CA ALA A 441 7.80 -2.69 15.40
C ALA A 441 7.38 -4.10 15.83
N VAL A 442 6.12 -4.46 15.59
CA VAL A 442 5.58 -5.80 15.94
C VAL A 442 4.91 -6.42 14.72
N LEU A 443 5.38 -7.60 14.34
CA LEU A 443 4.79 -8.45 13.32
C LEU A 443 4.15 -9.66 14.00
N THR A 444 2.89 -9.94 13.63
CA THR A 444 2.14 -11.06 14.18
C THR A 444 1.22 -11.72 13.14
N GLU A 445 0.90 -12.99 13.38
CA GLU A 445 0.04 -13.86 12.56
C GLU A 445 0.38 -13.88 11.06
N LYS A 446 1.62 -14.22 10.70
CA LYS A 446 2.10 -14.33 9.30
C LYS A 446 2.29 -12.98 8.62
N SER A 447 2.72 -11.98 9.38
CA SER A 447 3.01 -10.66 8.83
C SER A 447 4.38 -10.61 8.16
N VAL A 448 4.45 -10.08 6.94
CA VAL A 448 5.67 -10.12 6.12
C VAL A 448 6.05 -8.74 5.59
N ILE A 449 7.31 -8.36 5.79
CA ILE A 449 7.95 -7.24 5.08
C ILE A 449 8.96 -7.85 4.10
N ALA A 450 8.77 -7.63 2.80
CA ALA A 450 9.63 -8.22 1.78
C ALA A 450 10.04 -7.18 0.73
N SER A 451 11.33 -7.13 0.40
CA SER A 451 11.90 -6.32 -0.68
C SER A 451 12.76 -7.20 -1.60
N ASN A 452 12.63 -7.03 -2.91
CA ASN A 452 13.58 -7.59 -3.89
C ASN A 452 14.79 -6.67 -4.15
N ALA A 453 14.87 -5.55 -3.44
CA ALA A 453 16.01 -4.65 -3.42
C ALA A 453 16.57 -4.51 -1.99
N ASN A 454 17.47 -3.56 -1.80
CA ASN A 454 18.04 -3.26 -0.50
C ASN A 454 16.98 -2.69 0.47
N LEU A 455 16.96 -3.23 1.68
CA LEU A 455 16.02 -2.88 2.74
C LEU A 455 16.77 -2.54 4.04
N GLY A 456 16.60 -1.31 4.51
CA GLY A 456 17.01 -0.88 5.84
C GLY A 456 15.82 -0.82 6.77
N VAL A 457 15.94 -1.42 7.95
CA VAL A 457 14.98 -1.25 9.04
C VAL A 457 15.72 -0.69 10.24
N TYR A 458 15.34 0.52 10.63
CA TYR A 458 15.96 1.29 11.71
C TYR A 458 14.92 1.54 12.79
N GLY A 459 15.33 1.51 14.05
CA GLY A 459 14.46 1.94 15.14
C GLY A 459 15.24 2.26 16.40
N GLN A 460 14.63 2.87 17.41
CA GLN A 460 15.28 3.16 18.69
C GLN A 460 14.70 2.33 19.85
N GLY A 461 13.66 1.54 19.58
CA GLY A 461 13.00 0.69 20.57
C GLY A 461 13.06 -0.78 20.19
N MET A 462 11.91 -1.47 20.15
CA MET A 462 11.87 -2.93 19.99
C MET A 462 11.42 -3.35 18.59
N LEU A 463 12.09 -4.36 18.04
CA LEU A 463 11.63 -5.12 16.88
C LEU A 463 11.26 -6.54 17.33
N THR A 464 10.02 -6.95 17.11
CA THR A 464 9.52 -8.26 17.55
C THR A 464 8.73 -8.94 16.44
N LEU A 465 9.18 -10.12 16.04
CA LEU A 465 8.38 -11.06 15.25
C LEU A 465 7.85 -12.10 16.22
N THR A 466 6.53 -12.22 16.33
CA THR A 466 5.89 -12.91 17.46
C THR A 466 5.65 -14.39 17.22
N GLY A 467 5.51 -14.84 15.97
CA GLY A 467 5.13 -16.21 15.70
C GLY A 467 5.33 -16.72 14.27
N PRO A 468 4.79 -17.92 13.98
CA PRO A 468 5.07 -18.66 12.75
C PRO A 468 4.57 -17.93 11.51
N GLY A 469 5.45 -17.80 10.53
CA GLY A 469 5.18 -17.13 9.25
C GLY A 469 5.45 -15.63 9.26
N ASP A 470 5.74 -15.02 10.41
CA ASP A 470 6.22 -13.63 10.45
C ASP A 470 7.60 -13.55 9.80
N ALA A 471 7.82 -12.59 8.91
CA ALA A 471 9.11 -12.49 8.23
C ALA A 471 9.53 -11.08 7.84
N ILE A 472 10.85 -10.83 7.88
CA ILE A 472 11.48 -9.68 7.23
C ILE A 472 12.50 -10.23 6.23
N LYS A 473 12.31 -9.90 4.96
CA LYS A 473 13.11 -10.41 3.84
C LYS A 473 13.59 -9.28 2.95
N GLY A 474 14.84 -9.34 2.52
CA GLY A 474 15.43 -8.37 1.60
C GLY A 474 16.43 -9.04 0.67
N GLN A 475 16.75 -8.38 -0.45
CA GLN A 475 17.91 -8.79 -1.24
C GLN A 475 19.21 -8.52 -0.48
N ARG A 476 19.30 -7.32 0.10
CA ARG A 476 20.18 -7.03 1.24
C ARG A 476 19.33 -6.43 2.35
N LEU A 477 19.59 -6.86 3.58
CA LEU A 477 18.83 -6.45 4.76
C LEU A 477 19.78 -5.90 5.82
N SER A 478 19.53 -4.67 6.27
CA SER A 478 20.21 -4.09 7.44
C SER A 478 19.18 -3.77 8.52
N LEU A 479 19.40 -4.32 9.70
CA LEU A 479 18.62 -4.05 10.91
C LEU A 479 19.52 -3.31 11.89
N SER A 480 19.16 -2.08 12.27
CA SER A 480 20.01 -1.35 13.20
C SER A 480 19.31 -0.38 14.14
N GLN A 481 20.04 0.03 15.17
CA GLN A 481 19.67 1.00 16.19
C GLN A 481 18.60 0.53 17.21
N PHE A 482 18.03 -0.67 17.03
CA PHE A 482 17.04 -1.22 17.95
C PHE A 482 17.64 -1.50 19.33
N TYR A 483 16.90 -1.24 20.39
CA TYR A 483 17.28 -1.69 21.73
C TYR A 483 17.26 -3.22 21.81
N ASN A 484 16.20 -3.87 21.30
CA ASN A 484 16.08 -5.32 21.32
C ASN A 484 15.47 -5.83 19.99
N ILE A 485 16.04 -6.92 19.47
CA ILE A 485 15.48 -7.67 18.35
C ILE A 485 15.09 -9.07 18.84
N THR A 486 13.81 -9.39 18.78
CA THR A 486 13.27 -10.72 19.08
C THR A 486 12.75 -11.39 17.81
N VAL A 487 13.34 -12.53 17.47
CA VAL A 487 12.85 -13.43 16.41
C VAL A 487 12.14 -14.60 17.07
N GLY A 488 10.80 -14.54 17.14
CA GLY A 488 9.98 -15.55 17.78
C GLY A 488 9.99 -16.91 17.05
N PRO A 489 9.48 -17.98 17.69
CA PRO A 489 9.42 -19.31 17.08
C PRO A 489 8.66 -19.32 15.76
N GLY A 490 9.26 -19.91 14.72
CA GLY A 490 8.70 -19.97 13.37
C GLY A 490 8.74 -18.65 12.58
N SER A 491 9.26 -17.57 13.16
CA SER A 491 9.54 -16.31 12.45
C SER A 491 10.86 -16.38 11.68
N ILE A 492 11.00 -15.55 10.63
CA ILE A 492 12.16 -15.59 9.72
C ILE A 492 12.73 -14.20 9.46
N ILE A 493 14.03 -14.01 9.71
CA ILE A 493 14.81 -12.90 9.16
C ILE A 493 15.73 -13.47 8.08
N GLN A 494 15.68 -12.88 6.88
CA GLN A 494 16.36 -13.46 5.72
C GLN A 494 16.93 -12.41 4.77
N ALA A 495 18.18 -12.60 4.37
CA ALA A 495 18.74 -11.99 3.16
C ALA A 495 19.94 -12.80 2.65
N PRO A 496 20.04 -13.11 1.34
CA PRO A 496 19.18 -12.62 0.25
C PRO A 496 17.85 -13.39 0.15
N LEU A 497 17.04 -13.09 -0.87
CA LEU A 497 15.86 -13.89 -1.20
C LEU A 497 16.26 -15.33 -1.61
N ASP A 498 15.33 -16.28 -1.51
CA ASP A 498 15.63 -17.72 -1.65
C ASP A 498 15.89 -18.19 -3.09
N ASP A 499 15.82 -17.30 -4.08
CA ASP A 499 16.11 -17.64 -5.48
C ASP A 499 17.60 -17.56 -5.81
N LYS A 500 17.98 -18.30 -6.87
CA LYS A 500 19.38 -18.44 -7.29
C LYS A 500 19.99 -17.12 -7.76
N GLU A 501 19.23 -16.27 -8.43
CA GLU A 501 19.71 -14.99 -8.95
C GLU A 501 20.12 -14.09 -7.77
N SER A 502 19.23 -13.96 -6.80
CA SER A 502 19.44 -13.23 -5.54
C SER A 502 20.67 -13.72 -4.76
N LYS A 503 20.83 -15.03 -4.58
CA LYS A 503 22.02 -15.62 -3.92
C LYS A 503 23.32 -15.38 -4.69
N THR A 504 23.26 -15.47 -6.01
CA THR A 504 24.43 -15.27 -6.88
C THR A 504 24.89 -13.82 -6.84
N GLU A 505 23.96 -12.86 -6.89
CA GLU A 505 24.27 -11.43 -6.86
C GLU A 505 25.09 -11.02 -5.63
N VAL A 506 24.80 -11.61 -4.46
CA VAL A 506 25.57 -11.33 -3.23
C VAL A 506 26.94 -12.01 -3.25
N THR A 507 27.00 -13.27 -3.66
CA THR A 507 28.20 -14.12 -3.45
C THR A 507 29.23 -14.03 -4.58
N GLN A 508 28.82 -13.70 -5.81
CA GLN A 508 29.65 -13.81 -7.01
C GLN A 508 31.00 -13.09 -6.92
N ALA A 509 31.02 -11.88 -6.36
CA ALA A 509 32.27 -11.10 -6.22
C ALA A 509 33.27 -11.72 -5.24
N LEU A 510 32.83 -12.62 -4.36
CA LEU A 510 33.63 -13.20 -3.28
C LEU A 510 34.00 -14.67 -3.53
N CYS A 511 33.35 -15.35 -4.47
CA CYS A 511 33.58 -16.78 -4.72
C CYS A 511 34.98 -17.13 -5.24
N GLU A 512 35.65 -16.20 -5.91
CA GLU A 512 37.03 -16.36 -6.40
C GLU A 512 38.05 -15.53 -5.59
N SER A 513 37.58 -14.80 -4.58
CA SER A 513 38.42 -13.96 -3.73
C SER A 513 39.08 -14.79 -2.62
N LYS A 514 40.39 -14.60 -2.44
CA LYS A 514 41.13 -15.07 -1.25
C LYS A 514 41.26 -13.97 -0.19
N THR A 515 40.75 -12.78 -0.46
CA THR A 515 40.86 -11.63 0.43
C THR A 515 39.57 -11.44 1.18
N CYS A 516 39.66 -11.46 2.51
CA CYS A 516 38.55 -11.13 3.39
C CYS A 516 38.10 -9.68 3.16
N PRO A 517 36.80 -9.42 2.99
CA PRO A 517 36.28 -8.06 2.88
C PRO A 517 36.56 -7.23 4.12
N ILE A 518 37.13 -6.03 3.92
CA ILE A 518 37.53 -5.16 5.03
C ILE A 518 36.34 -4.72 5.88
N ASP A 519 35.15 -4.59 5.27
CA ASP A 519 33.90 -4.23 5.92
C ASP A 519 33.33 -5.34 6.79
N LEU A 520 33.77 -6.60 6.62
CA LEU A 520 33.45 -7.69 7.55
C LEU A 520 34.32 -7.66 8.82
N ILE A 521 35.58 -7.24 8.70
CA ILE A 521 36.55 -7.20 9.82
C ILE A 521 36.49 -5.89 10.59
N SER A 522 36.40 -4.78 9.85
CA SER A 522 36.36 -3.40 10.34
C SER A 522 35.10 -2.72 9.81
N PRO A 523 33.91 -3.13 10.30
CA PRO A 523 32.64 -2.61 9.81
C PRO A 523 32.52 -1.09 9.98
N PRO A 524 31.76 -0.42 9.10
CA PRO A 524 31.53 1.01 9.21
C PRO A 524 30.73 1.34 10.46
N ASP A 525 31.05 2.47 11.06
CA ASP A 525 30.45 2.90 12.32
C ASP A 525 28.96 3.24 12.22
N ASP A 526 28.52 3.70 11.05
CA ASP A 526 27.22 4.32 10.82
C ASP A 526 26.09 3.30 10.58
N CYS A 527 26.44 2.07 10.19
CA CYS A 527 25.51 0.96 9.94
C CYS A 527 24.36 1.32 8.99
N HIS A 528 24.62 2.25 8.07
CA HIS A 528 23.69 2.61 7.02
C HIS A 528 23.68 1.56 5.91
N VAL A 529 22.54 1.44 5.23
CA VAL A 529 22.39 0.56 4.07
C VAL A 529 23.21 1.16 2.94
N ASN A 530 24.36 0.55 2.66
CA ASN A 530 25.15 0.87 1.49
C ASN A 530 25.31 -0.39 0.64
N TYR A 531 24.95 -0.28 -0.64
CA TYR A 531 24.93 -1.39 -1.59
C TYR A 531 26.32 -1.89 -1.98
N THR A 532 27.38 -1.14 -1.66
CA THR A 532 28.77 -1.55 -1.89
C THR A 532 29.30 -2.50 -0.81
N LEU A 533 28.53 -2.77 0.25
CA LEU A 533 28.95 -3.62 1.36
C LEU A 533 28.81 -5.10 0.99
N SER A 534 29.64 -5.94 1.59
CA SER A 534 29.82 -7.36 1.23
C SER A 534 28.76 -8.28 1.84
N PHE A 535 27.97 -7.82 2.82
CA PHE A 535 26.99 -8.64 3.52
C PHE A 535 25.63 -8.72 2.81
N SER A 536 24.94 -9.84 2.96
CA SER A 536 23.50 -9.91 2.65
C SER A 536 22.64 -9.48 3.82
N LEU A 537 23.02 -9.86 5.05
CA LEU A 537 22.29 -9.56 6.27
C LEU A 537 23.22 -8.90 7.29
N GLN A 538 22.86 -7.70 7.75
CA GLN A 538 23.55 -7.01 8.82
C GLN A 538 22.62 -6.73 9.99
N ILE A 539 23.09 -7.02 11.20
CA ILE A 539 22.48 -6.54 12.45
C ILE A 539 23.53 -5.72 13.19
N CYS A 540 23.22 -4.44 13.44
CA CYS A 540 24.18 -3.51 14.02
C CYS A 540 23.57 -2.58 15.07
N ARG A 541 24.35 -2.21 16.10
CA ARG A 541 23.93 -1.26 17.16
C ARG A 541 22.63 -1.73 17.81
N VAL A 542 22.68 -2.94 18.37
CA VAL A 542 21.56 -3.57 19.07
C VAL A 542 22.03 -4.03 20.43
N GLU A 543 21.35 -3.71 21.53
CA GLU A 543 21.79 -4.21 22.84
C GLU A 543 21.65 -5.73 22.88
N ASP A 544 20.42 -6.23 22.76
CA ASP A 544 20.15 -7.66 22.90
C ASP A 544 19.45 -8.24 21.65
N ILE A 545 19.92 -9.40 21.21
CA ILE A 545 19.35 -10.15 20.09
C ILE A 545 18.91 -11.52 20.61
N LEU A 546 17.61 -11.79 20.56
CA LEU A 546 17.01 -13.07 20.95
C LEU A 546 16.50 -13.81 19.73
N VAL A 547 17.05 -14.99 19.45
CA VAL A 547 16.69 -15.84 18.32
C VAL A 547 16.04 -17.13 18.80
N SER A 548 14.74 -17.25 18.59
CA SER A 548 13.93 -18.46 18.75
C SER A 548 13.34 -18.99 17.45
N GLY A 549 13.37 -18.19 16.38
CA GLY A 549 13.05 -18.60 15.02
C GLY A 549 14.31 -18.77 14.17
N LEU A 550 14.22 -18.35 12.91
CA LEU A 550 15.25 -18.54 11.90
C LEU A 550 15.86 -17.21 11.45
N VAL A 551 17.18 -17.09 11.55
CA VAL A 551 17.95 -16.03 10.90
C VAL A 551 18.80 -16.70 9.82
N LYS A 552 18.62 -16.35 8.55
CA LYS A 552 19.38 -16.99 7.46
C LYS A 552 19.90 -16.02 6.41
N GLY A 553 21.04 -16.36 5.81
CA GLY A 553 21.63 -15.54 4.76
C GLY A 553 22.96 -16.04 4.21
N SER A 554 23.43 -15.43 3.12
CA SER A 554 24.74 -15.74 2.52
C SER A 554 25.90 -15.21 3.33
N ILE A 555 25.83 -13.95 3.75
CA ILE A 555 26.86 -13.30 4.54
C ILE A 555 26.15 -12.56 5.66
N ILE A 556 26.13 -13.17 6.84
CA ILE A 556 25.49 -12.66 8.05
C ILE A 556 26.54 -11.94 8.88
N GLN A 557 26.35 -10.65 9.13
CA GLN A 557 27.22 -9.85 9.97
C GLN A 557 26.45 -9.28 11.16
N ILE A 558 26.82 -9.68 12.37
CA ILE A 558 26.28 -9.11 13.62
C ILE A 558 27.43 -8.39 14.32
N HIS A 559 27.35 -7.08 14.51
CA HIS A 559 28.41 -6.34 15.20
C HIS A 559 27.85 -5.16 15.99
N ARG A 560 28.65 -4.59 16.90
CA ARG A 560 28.17 -3.57 17.86
C ARG A 560 26.88 -4.00 18.56
N ALA A 561 26.85 -5.28 18.93
CA ALA A 561 25.81 -5.83 19.79
C ALA A 561 26.38 -6.16 21.17
N ARG A 562 25.54 -6.13 22.21
CA ARG A 562 25.97 -6.53 23.54
C ARG A 562 25.84 -8.04 23.70
N SER A 563 24.66 -8.60 23.50
CA SER A 563 24.44 -10.04 23.64
C SER A 563 23.64 -10.65 22.49
N VAL A 564 23.98 -11.89 22.15
CA VAL A 564 23.21 -12.72 21.22
C VAL A 564 22.84 -14.01 21.94
N VAL A 565 21.54 -14.29 22.01
CA VAL A 565 20.99 -15.49 22.63
C VAL A 565 20.22 -16.29 21.58
N VAL A 566 20.70 -17.49 21.29
CA VAL A 566 20.03 -18.45 20.40
C VAL A 566 19.42 -19.54 21.27
N THR A 567 18.09 -19.53 21.39
CA THR A 567 17.33 -20.49 22.20
C THR A 567 17.30 -21.88 21.56
N ASP A 568 16.74 -22.88 22.24
CA ASP A 568 16.77 -24.29 21.79
C ASP A 568 16.17 -24.50 20.39
N GLU A 569 15.11 -23.76 20.04
CA GLU A 569 14.47 -23.79 18.71
C GLU A 569 15.08 -22.77 17.72
N GLY A 570 16.00 -21.94 18.20
CA GLY A 570 16.64 -20.89 17.41
C GLY A 570 17.70 -21.44 16.46
N LEU A 571 17.70 -20.92 15.23
CA LEU A 571 18.70 -21.24 14.22
C LEU A 571 19.22 -19.96 13.55
N ILE A 572 20.53 -19.75 13.60
CA ILE A 572 21.23 -18.81 12.72
C ILE A 572 22.00 -19.64 11.69
N THR A 573 21.71 -19.48 10.40
CA THR A 573 22.32 -20.34 9.38
C THR A 573 22.71 -19.61 8.09
N ALA A 574 23.89 -19.93 7.61
CA ALA A 574 24.36 -19.63 6.26
C ALA A 574 24.58 -20.90 5.43
N SER A 575 24.05 -22.04 5.89
CA SER A 575 24.18 -23.32 5.20
C SER A 575 23.51 -23.27 3.83
N GLU A 576 24.20 -23.73 2.78
CA GLU A 576 23.71 -23.71 1.39
C GLU A 576 23.45 -22.30 0.80
N PHE A 577 24.14 -21.30 1.35
CA PHE A 577 24.12 -19.91 0.87
C PHE A 577 25.50 -19.38 0.42
N GLY A 578 26.48 -20.28 0.28
CA GLY A 578 27.80 -19.99 -0.27
C GLY A 578 27.82 -19.98 -1.79
N CYS A 579 28.96 -20.36 -2.34
CA CYS A 579 29.20 -20.32 -3.77
C CYS A 579 28.77 -21.62 -4.46
N SER A 580 28.18 -21.51 -5.65
CA SER A 580 27.99 -22.67 -6.54
C SER A 580 29.23 -23.02 -7.34
N ASP A 581 30.12 -22.05 -7.54
CA ASP A 581 31.43 -22.17 -8.19
C ASP A 581 32.44 -21.38 -7.37
N GLY A 582 33.64 -21.89 -7.15
CA GLY A 582 34.60 -21.24 -6.25
C GLY A 582 35.98 -21.88 -6.25
N LEU A 583 36.89 -21.35 -5.43
CA LEU A 583 38.31 -21.74 -5.40
C LEU A 583 38.56 -23.24 -5.21
N GLY A 584 37.68 -23.92 -4.47
CA GLY A 584 37.76 -25.35 -4.20
C GLY A 584 36.65 -26.14 -4.88
N LYS A 585 36.17 -25.70 -6.04
CA LYS A 585 35.07 -26.34 -6.77
C LYS A 585 35.28 -27.85 -6.93
N GLY A 586 34.25 -28.62 -6.61
CA GLY A 586 34.17 -30.03 -6.99
C GLY A 586 33.92 -30.18 -8.49
N LEU A 587 34.68 -31.02 -9.18
CA LEU A 587 34.53 -31.29 -10.60
C LEU A 587 33.61 -32.49 -10.87
N TYR A 588 33.01 -32.51 -12.05
CA TYR A 588 32.28 -33.67 -12.56
C TYR A 588 32.94 -34.23 -13.83
N SER A 589 33.25 -35.53 -13.84
CA SER A 589 33.81 -36.19 -15.02
C SER A 589 33.24 -37.59 -15.23
N ASN A 590 32.57 -37.80 -16.37
CA ASN A 590 32.14 -39.11 -16.85
C ASN A 590 31.35 -39.95 -15.82
N GLY A 591 30.52 -39.32 -14.99
CA GLY A 591 29.74 -39.99 -13.95
C GLY A 591 30.32 -39.89 -12.53
N ALA A 592 31.60 -39.54 -12.40
CA ALA A 592 32.24 -39.32 -11.11
C ALA A 592 32.18 -37.83 -10.74
N GLY A 593 31.32 -37.47 -9.79
CA GLY A 593 31.29 -36.15 -9.16
C GLY A 593 32.19 -36.12 -7.93
N SER A 594 33.06 -35.13 -7.85
CA SER A 594 33.98 -34.94 -6.72
C SER A 594 33.48 -33.85 -5.78
N GLY A 595 33.75 -33.98 -4.48
CA GLY A 595 33.33 -33.01 -3.48
C GLY A 595 34.16 -31.72 -3.54
N ALA A 596 33.57 -30.62 -3.09
CA ALA A 596 34.26 -29.35 -2.97
C ALA A 596 35.19 -29.30 -1.74
N GLY A 597 36.26 -28.52 -1.82
CA GLY A 597 37.20 -28.26 -0.72
C GLY A 597 37.01 -26.87 -0.10
N HIS A 598 37.29 -26.73 1.19
CA HIS A 598 37.45 -25.49 1.96
C HIS A 598 38.00 -25.87 3.34
N GLY A 599 39.15 -25.31 3.77
CA GLY A 599 39.89 -25.74 4.97
C GLY A 599 40.52 -27.15 4.87
N GLY A 600 39.88 -28.07 4.14
CA GLY A 600 40.40 -29.38 3.72
C GLY A 600 40.18 -29.64 2.23
N ARG A 601 40.76 -30.74 1.71
CA ARG A 601 40.55 -31.17 0.32
C ARG A 601 39.22 -31.92 0.20
N GLY A 602 38.49 -31.67 -0.88
CA GLY A 602 37.25 -32.40 -1.18
C GLY A 602 37.48 -33.89 -1.41
N GLY A 603 36.43 -34.70 -1.21
CA GLY A 603 36.46 -36.14 -1.51
C GLY A 603 36.54 -36.42 -3.01
N SER A 604 37.33 -37.42 -3.41
CA SER A 604 37.37 -37.88 -4.80
C SER A 604 36.19 -38.78 -5.11
N GLY A 605 35.58 -38.61 -6.29
CA GLY A 605 34.54 -39.48 -6.78
C GLY A 605 35.09 -40.62 -7.66
N LEU A 606 34.41 -41.77 -7.68
CA LEU A 606 34.72 -42.95 -8.49
C LEU A 606 33.45 -43.49 -9.17
N PHE A 607 33.45 -43.50 -10.51
CA PHE A 607 32.37 -44.10 -11.29
C PHE A 607 32.93 -44.90 -12.46
N ASN A 608 32.48 -46.16 -12.63
CA ASN A 608 32.94 -47.07 -13.68
C ASN A 608 34.48 -47.14 -13.84
N GLY A 609 35.22 -47.12 -12.71
CA GLY A 609 36.70 -47.17 -12.70
C GLY A 609 37.40 -45.85 -13.04
N ARG A 610 36.65 -44.77 -13.31
CA ARG A 610 37.20 -43.42 -13.52
C ARG A 610 37.15 -42.62 -12.23
N VAL A 611 38.28 -42.01 -11.87
CA VAL A 611 38.42 -41.18 -10.66
C VAL A 611 38.33 -39.71 -11.03
N CYS A 612 37.54 -38.95 -10.28
CA CYS A 612 37.53 -37.50 -10.31
C CYS A 612 38.08 -36.98 -8.97
N ASN A 613 39.18 -36.22 -9.03
CA ASN A 613 39.83 -35.72 -7.81
C ASN A 613 39.01 -34.61 -7.16
N GLY A 614 38.89 -34.64 -5.84
CA GLY A 614 38.20 -33.59 -5.08
C GLY A 614 38.85 -32.22 -5.19
N GLY A 615 38.00 -31.21 -4.98
CA GLY A 615 38.34 -29.79 -5.05
C GLY A 615 39.49 -29.41 -4.13
N HIS A 616 40.25 -28.39 -4.54
CA HIS A 616 41.44 -27.93 -3.84
C HIS A 616 41.12 -27.32 -2.48
N THR A 617 42.09 -27.41 -1.57
CA THR A 617 42.04 -26.72 -0.27
C THR A 617 42.40 -25.24 -0.45
N TYR A 618 41.62 -24.36 0.18
CA TYR A 618 41.89 -22.93 0.34
C TYR A 618 41.31 -22.46 1.68
N GLY A 619 41.56 -21.19 2.01
CA GLY A 619 41.20 -20.58 3.28
C GLY A 619 42.43 -20.37 4.18
N ASP A 620 42.32 -19.44 5.11
CA ASP A 620 43.30 -19.20 6.16
C ASP A 620 42.86 -19.91 7.46
N PRO A 621 43.66 -20.84 8.02
CA PRO A 621 43.31 -21.54 9.25
C PRO A 621 43.30 -20.64 10.49
N ASP A 622 44.07 -19.55 10.48
CA ASP A 622 44.18 -18.61 11.61
C ASP A 622 43.11 -17.51 11.52
N PHE A 623 42.63 -17.21 10.30
CA PHE A 623 41.63 -16.18 10.06
C PHE A 623 40.70 -16.51 8.87
N PRO A 624 39.77 -17.48 9.00
CA PRO A 624 38.91 -17.89 7.91
C PRO A 624 37.90 -16.77 7.57
N CYS A 625 37.75 -16.44 6.29
CA CYS A 625 36.86 -15.39 5.81
C CYS A 625 36.48 -15.58 4.34
N GLU A 626 36.25 -16.83 3.95
CA GLU A 626 35.87 -17.21 2.60
C GLU A 626 34.54 -17.94 2.59
N LEU A 627 33.81 -17.81 1.48
CA LEU A 627 32.60 -18.60 1.22
C LEU A 627 33.01 -20.02 0.85
N GLY A 628 32.20 -20.99 1.27
CA GLY A 628 32.33 -22.38 0.84
C GLY A 628 32.07 -22.52 -0.67
N SER A 629 32.77 -23.47 -1.29
CA SER A 629 32.68 -23.79 -2.71
C SER A 629 31.66 -24.89 -2.99
N GLY A 630 31.07 -24.81 -4.18
CA GLY A 630 30.11 -25.77 -4.70
C GLY A 630 30.73 -26.91 -5.50
N ALA A 631 29.90 -27.86 -5.92
CA ALA A 631 30.31 -28.95 -6.81
C ALA A 631 29.52 -28.91 -8.12
N GLU A 632 30.19 -29.24 -9.22
CA GLU A 632 29.65 -29.25 -10.57
C GLU A 632 28.67 -30.42 -10.77
N SER A 633 27.54 -30.11 -11.43
CA SER A 633 26.55 -31.11 -11.83
C SER A 633 26.74 -31.58 -13.30
N PRO A 634 26.29 -32.79 -13.66
CA PRO A 634 26.56 -33.41 -14.98
C PRO A 634 26.11 -32.64 -16.21
N ASP A 635 25.02 -31.87 -16.10
CA ASP A 635 24.38 -31.17 -17.20
C ASP A 635 23.57 -29.99 -16.65
N LYS A 636 23.23 -29.01 -17.51
CA LYS A 636 22.45 -27.81 -17.16
C LYS A 636 21.04 -28.10 -16.63
N SER A 637 20.57 -29.34 -16.78
CA SER A 637 19.31 -29.85 -16.23
C SER A 637 19.35 -30.08 -14.72
N TYR A 638 20.53 -30.17 -14.11
CA TYR A 638 20.73 -30.31 -12.67
C TYR A 638 21.42 -29.07 -12.11
N GLU A 639 20.97 -28.58 -10.95
CA GLU A 639 21.61 -27.46 -10.28
C GLU A 639 22.95 -27.90 -9.66
N ASN A 640 23.95 -27.02 -9.69
CA ASN A 640 25.20 -27.24 -8.98
C ASN A 640 24.95 -27.26 -7.47
N VAL A 641 25.73 -28.05 -6.76
CA VAL A 641 25.69 -28.10 -5.30
C VAL A 641 26.32 -26.83 -4.74
N ILE A 642 25.72 -26.24 -3.71
CA ILE A 642 26.13 -24.95 -3.15
C ILE A 642 26.97 -25.15 -1.88
N GLY A 643 28.04 -24.37 -1.72
CA GLY A 643 28.81 -24.35 -0.47
C GLY A 643 28.10 -23.62 0.68
N GLY A 644 28.69 -23.62 1.88
CA GLY A 644 28.23 -22.81 3.01
C GLY A 644 28.60 -21.33 2.88
N GLY A 645 27.80 -20.44 3.46
CA GLY A 645 28.03 -18.98 3.46
C GLY A 645 29.02 -18.51 4.54
N MET A 646 28.95 -17.24 4.92
CA MET A 646 29.76 -16.67 6.00
C MET A 646 28.90 -16.12 7.12
N ILE A 647 29.31 -16.38 8.36
CA ILE A 647 28.74 -15.75 9.56
C ILE A 647 29.85 -15.07 10.33
N VAL A 648 29.69 -13.78 10.58
CA VAL A 648 30.63 -12.96 11.37
C VAL A 648 29.88 -12.34 12.54
N ILE A 649 30.28 -12.67 13.77
CA ILE A 649 29.68 -12.12 14.99
C ILE A 649 30.74 -11.37 15.80
N GLY A 650 30.48 -10.09 16.09
CA GLY A 650 31.43 -9.14 16.66
C GLY A 650 32.37 -8.55 15.60
N SER A 651 33.35 -7.78 16.07
CA SER A 651 34.46 -7.28 15.26
C SER A 651 35.70 -7.10 16.14
N ILE A 652 36.88 -6.89 15.54
CA ILE A 652 38.12 -6.63 16.29
C ILE A 652 37.98 -5.39 17.17
N GLN A 653 37.31 -4.34 16.68
CA GLN A 653 37.12 -3.09 17.41
C GLN A 653 36.01 -3.19 18.47
N PHE A 654 34.99 -4.00 18.20
CA PHE A 654 33.80 -4.16 19.05
C PHE A 654 33.46 -5.65 19.20
N PRO A 655 34.18 -6.40 20.06
CA PRO A 655 33.85 -7.79 20.34
C PRO A 655 32.52 -7.88 21.09
N LEU A 656 31.72 -8.90 20.76
CA LEU A 656 30.45 -9.17 21.46
C LEU A 656 30.75 -9.55 22.92
N LEU A 657 29.96 -9.05 23.87
CA LEU A 657 30.14 -9.41 25.28
C LEU A 657 29.87 -10.89 25.52
N MET A 658 28.78 -11.41 24.96
CA MET A 658 28.36 -12.79 25.19
C MET A 658 27.52 -13.34 24.04
N LEU A 659 27.91 -14.53 23.56
CA LEU A 659 27.09 -15.40 22.72
C LEU A 659 26.61 -16.59 23.55
N ASN A 660 25.30 -16.69 23.81
CA ASN A 660 24.68 -17.84 24.47
C ASN A 660 23.98 -18.71 23.41
N LEU A 661 24.54 -19.88 23.15
CA LEU A 661 24.06 -20.82 22.13
C LEU A 661 23.44 -22.04 22.82
N ARG A 662 22.11 -22.17 22.70
CA ARG A 662 21.34 -23.35 23.10
C ARG A 662 20.83 -24.13 21.90
N GLY A 663 20.42 -23.41 20.85
CA GLY A 663 20.05 -23.96 19.55
C GLY A 663 21.25 -24.14 18.64
N SER A 664 21.12 -23.68 17.38
CA SER A 664 22.09 -23.99 16.33
C SER A 664 22.64 -22.75 15.61
N LEU A 665 23.94 -22.78 15.32
CA LEU A 665 24.65 -21.84 14.46
C LEU A 665 25.41 -22.62 13.38
N SER A 666 25.02 -22.49 12.10
CA SER A 666 25.55 -23.36 11.03
C SER A 666 25.91 -22.63 9.74
N SER A 667 26.99 -23.07 9.09
CA SER A 667 27.35 -22.67 7.72
C SER A 667 27.83 -23.90 6.93
N ASP A 668 26.95 -24.89 6.84
CA ASP A 668 27.25 -26.19 6.23
C ASP A 668 27.10 -26.15 4.69
N GLY A 669 27.86 -27.01 4.01
CA GLY A 669 27.73 -27.22 2.57
C GLY A 669 26.51 -28.09 2.23
N GLN A 670 25.93 -27.86 1.05
CA GLN A 670 24.77 -28.62 0.60
C GLN A 670 25.11 -30.08 0.35
N SER A 671 24.20 -30.96 0.79
CA SER A 671 24.27 -32.41 0.52
C SER A 671 23.40 -32.76 -0.69
N PHE A 672 23.87 -33.69 -1.54
CA PHE A 672 23.14 -34.16 -2.71
C PHE A 672 23.01 -35.68 -2.68
N GLU A 673 21.90 -36.19 -2.13
CA GLU A 673 21.74 -37.62 -1.85
C GLU A 673 21.08 -38.43 -2.98
N LYS A 674 20.58 -37.78 -4.04
CA LYS A 674 19.84 -38.46 -5.12
C LYS A 674 20.77 -38.97 -6.23
N PRO A 675 20.65 -40.24 -6.67
CA PRO A 675 21.36 -40.71 -7.85
C PRO A 675 20.81 -40.09 -9.14
N ILE A 676 21.69 -39.73 -10.07
CA ILE A 676 21.29 -39.12 -11.34
C ILE A 676 20.96 -40.22 -12.35
N ALA A 677 19.76 -40.16 -12.93
CA ALA A 677 19.28 -41.09 -13.94
C ALA A 677 19.08 -40.36 -15.28
N SER A 678 19.48 -41.02 -16.37
CA SER A 678 19.18 -40.56 -17.73
C SER A 678 17.70 -40.80 -18.06
N GLY A 679 17.16 -40.12 -19.07
CA GLY A 679 15.79 -40.33 -19.57
C GLY A 679 15.45 -41.79 -19.93
N ASN A 680 16.47 -42.65 -20.10
CA ASN A 680 16.33 -44.10 -20.32
C ASN A 680 16.48 -44.95 -19.04
N ARG A 681 16.42 -44.37 -17.83
CA ARG A 681 16.64 -45.02 -16.51
C ARG A 681 18.02 -45.66 -16.30
N SER A 682 19.00 -45.40 -17.16
CA SER A 682 20.40 -45.78 -16.91
C SER A 682 21.03 -44.82 -15.89
N LEU A 683 21.73 -45.36 -14.88
CA LEU A 683 22.48 -44.59 -13.89
C LEU A 683 23.60 -43.77 -14.56
N VAL A 684 23.61 -42.46 -14.33
CA VAL A 684 24.55 -41.51 -14.95
C VAL A 684 25.70 -41.16 -14.00
N GLY A 685 25.58 -41.44 -12.70
CA GLY A 685 26.60 -41.14 -11.68
C GLY A 685 26.05 -40.40 -10.47
N GLY A 686 26.95 -39.90 -9.62
CA GLY A 686 26.65 -39.06 -8.46
C GLY A 686 27.34 -37.70 -8.51
N VAL A 687 26.77 -36.70 -7.83
CA VAL A 687 27.35 -35.36 -7.67
C VAL A 687 28.07 -35.28 -6.33
N GLY A 688 29.17 -34.52 -6.26
CA GLY A 688 29.88 -34.27 -5.01
C GLY A 688 29.11 -33.33 -4.08
N GLY A 689 29.42 -33.38 -2.78
CA GLY A 689 28.88 -32.43 -1.80
C GLY A 689 29.57 -31.07 -1.84
N GLY A 690 28.87 -30.02 -1.41
CA GLY A 690 29.43 -28.68 -1.24
C GLY A 690 30.31 -28.60 -0.01
N SER A 691 31.28 -27.68 0.03
CA SER A 691 32.12 -27.50 1.22
C SER A 691 31.39 -26.63 2.25
N GLY A 692 31.71 -26.81 3.53
CA GLY A 692 31.31 -25.86 4.58
C GLY A 692 31.84 -24.46 4.30
N GLY A 693 31.17 -23.45 4.85
CA GLY A 693 31.55 -22.06 4.78
C GLY A 693 32.42 -21.63 5.95
N THR A 694 32.21 -20.40 6.43
CA THR A 694 33.01 -19.79 7.50
C THR A 694 32.13 -19.28 8.63
N ILE A 695 32.58 -19.48 9.87
CA ILE A 695 32.04 -18.81 11.07
C ILE A 695 33.19 -18.12 11.79
N LEU A 696 33.14 -16.79 11.89
CA LEU A 696 34.16 -15.95 12.54
C LEU A 696 33.55 -15.23 13.76
N LEU A 697 34.13 -15.45 14.94
CA LEU A 697 33.57 -15.01 16.22
C LEU A 697 34.57 -14.12 16.98
N PHE A 698 34.20 -12.86 17.19
CA PHE A 698 34.92 -11.91 18.03
C PHE A 698 34.13 -11.71 19.34
N LEU A 699 34.42 -12.53 20.35
CA LEU A 699 33.62 -12.63 21.58
C LEU A 699 34.50 -12.45 22.82
N GLN A 700 33.90 -11.97 23.91
CA GLN A 700 34.49 -12.04 25.25
C GLN A 700 34.08 -13.34 25.97
N MET A 701 32.86 -13.83 25.74
CA MET A 701 32.32 -15.05 26.35
C MET A 701 31.48 -15.84 25.34
N LEU A 702 31.68 -17.15 25.31
CA LEU A 702 30.86 -18.12 24.58
C LEU A 702 30.28 -19.12 25.59
N GLU A 703 28.96 -19.21 25.67
CA GLU A 703 28.25 -20.17 26.51
C GLU A 703 27.51 -21.18 25.61
N LEU A 704 27.84 -22.46 25.75
CA LEU A 704 27.28 -23.57 24.97
C LEU A 704 26.46 -24.48 25.89
N SER A 705 25.21 -24.76 25.53
CA SER A 705 24.38 -25.76 26.23
C SER A 705 24.59 -27.17 25.68
N ASN A 706 24.24 -28.21 26.46
CA ASN A 706 24.51 -29.62 26.12
C ASN A 706 23.98 -30.09 24.75
N ASN A 707 22.94 -29.44 24.21
CA ASN A 707 22.33 -29.78 22.91
C ASN A 707 22.58 -28.72 21.82
N SER A 708 23.44 -27.74 22.11
CA SER A 708 23.78 -26.70 21.13
C SER A 708 24.63 -27.24 19.99
N SER A 709 24.47 -26.65 18.80
CA SER A 709 25.24 -27.03 17.61
C SER A 709 25.95 -25.82 17.01
N LEU A 710 27.26 -25.97 16.76
CA LEU A 710 28.08 -25.05 15.99
C LEU A 710 28.72 -25.84 14.85
N SER A 711 28.31 -25.59 13.60
CA SER A 711 28.71 -26.43 12.45
C SER A 711 29.17 -25.67 11.20
N VAL A 712 30.21 -26.21 10.56
CA VAL A 712 30.74 -25.79 9.25
C VAL A 712 31.08 -27.04 8.41
N GLN A 713 30.19 -28.03 8.45
CA GLN A 713 30.40 -29.35 7.83
C GLN A 713 30.35 -29.27 6.30
N GLY A 714 31.13 -30.12 5.64
CA GLY A 714 30.95 -30.41 4.22
C GLY A 714 29.68 -31.24 3.99
N GLY A 715 29.03 -31.01 2.86
CA GLY A 715 27.87 -31.77 2.41
C GLY A 715 28.24 -33.18 1.94
N ARG A 716 27.25 -34.07 1.95
CA ARG A 716 27.39 -35.45 1.47
C ARG A 716 27.18 -35.51 -0.03
N GLY A 717 28.06 -36.22 -0.74
CA GLY A 717 27.87 -36.54 -2.16
C GLY A 717 26.88 -37.68 -2.37
N GLY A 718 26.51 -37.90 -3.64
CA GLY A 718 25.61 -38.97 -4.03
C GLY A 718 26.24 -40.36 -3.89
N PRO A 719 25.44 -41.43 -3.69
CA PRO A 719 25.94 -42.79 -3.40
C PRO A 719 26.72 -43.45 -4.56
N LEU A 720 26.77 -42.84 -5.75
CA LEU A 720 27.37 -43.37 -6.98
C LEU A 720 28.37 -42.40 -7.63
N GLY A 721 28.96 -41.51 -6.82
CA GLY A 721 30.00 -40.57 -7.19
C GLY A 721 31.06 -40.58 -6.13
#